data_AF-A0AAU7DD58-F1
#
_entry.id   AF-A0AAU7DD58-F1
#
_cell.length_a   1.000
_cell.length_b   1.000
_cell.length_c   1.000
_cell.angle_alpha   90.00
_cell.angle_beta   90.00
_cell.angle_gamma   90.00
#
_symmetry.space_group_name_H-M   'P 1'
#
loop_
_entity.id
_entity.type
_entity.pdbx_description
1 polymer ?
#
loop_
_entity_poly.entity_id
_entity_poly.type
_entity_poly.pdbx_seq_one_letter_code
_entity_poly.pdbx_strand_id
1 'polypeptide(L)'
;MKFVRRHFRSLLFSALILVLNATASVSHAQQPWSGILSPSRAVNWSNVGAAIPTNRTQCGSTVAAGTSAATINSDLSGCASGTYLLLGSGTFNLSAGLVLPANVTLRGSGAKSTFLVFSSGFNCRGQNVNICAASADTNYWGGPSNSATWRGASTSSTVNSGTYTQGGSYISLSSVTNLQIGKPLILDQIDDQSDNGGLYVGCEYPDGSATCYSQAGPNGFERGSGSLSTIRGQQQMVKVTSISGSGPYTVGITPGIYAANWRSSQSPQAWWATSPIENVGIENLSIDSTGDLNDAVLFFNCQNCWVKGVRSVVTSGTVGTGWFHVGMWLSNHVTVRDSYFYGTGGDSYVVSVGIGSDNLVENNIMQYPSYYQLYNSDCEGCVAGYNFSASTLFQTGNSNWLEQPSGFHGTVLYSLSEGNISAGHYGDSFHGTHDLDTFFRNRMDGREQDGGTATTSNTLPVIIFPGSRYYNLVGNVLGTVGYNTAYKCGSSCPSFETSIYDFGQGYSMSDPLSASTTLLWGNWDSANNGVQWNSSEVPSNLSSYGNAVPSSHTLPASFYYSSTPSWWPSGKVWPPIGPDVTSGNVGQCSGGTNDSNEVISSKSGQCSGGSFKALATVTSNPAMDCYFNNMSGVANGMGGPLSFDPSACYGSGSGSGSNNQPGAPIALSASVQ
;
A
#
# COMPACT_ATOMS: atom_id res chain seq x y z
N MET A 1 -5.80 -45.41 58.96
CA MET A 1 -4.71 -44.85 58.11
C MET A 1 -4.74 -45.30 56.63
N LYS A 2 -5.92 -45.53 56.01
CA LYS A 2 -6.02 -45.80 54.55
C LYS A 2 -6.96 -44.85 53.79
N PHE A 3 -7.71 -43.99 54.49
CA PHE A 3 -8.67 -43.08 53.87
C PHE A 3 -8.11 -41.68 53.51
N VAL A 4 -6.96 -41.28 54.07
CA VAL A 4 -6.39 -39.93 53.83
C VAL A 4 -5.49 -39.88 52.57
N ARG A 5 -4.99 -41.02 52.09
CA ARG A 5 -4.08 -41.06 50.91
C ARG A 5 -4.77 -40.95 49.55
N ARG A 6 -6.09 -41.19 49.47
CA ARG A 6 -6.82 -41.20 48.18
C ARG A 6 -7.29 -39.80 47.76
N HIS A 7 -7.55 -38.89 48.71
CA HIS A 7 -7.94 -37.51 48.39
C HIS A 7 -6.76 -36.60 48.03
N PHE A 8 -5.55 -36.84 48.57
CA PHE A 8 -4.36 -36.08 48.17
C PHE A 8 -3.93 -36.32 46.71
N ARG A 9 -4.10 -37.54 46.18
CA ARG A 9 -3.74 -37.83 44.77
C ARG A 9 -4.73 -37.25 43.76
N SER A 10 -6.01 -37.10 44.12
CA SER A 10 -7.01 -36.48 43.24
C SER A 10 -6.86 -34.95 43.18
N LEU A 11 -6.52 -34.31 44.30
CA LEU A 11 -6.25 -32.87 44.36
C LEU A 11 -4.96 -32.47 43.63
N LEU A 12 -3.92 -33.31 43.67
CA LEU A 12 -2.68 -33.09 42.91
C LEU A 12 -2.86 -33.27 41.39
N PHE A 13 -3.71 -34.20 40.94
CA PHE A 13 -4.00 -34.37 39.51
C PHE A 13 -4.92 -33.27 38.95
N SER A 14 -5.91 -32.82 39.73
CA SER A 14 -6.75 -31.68 39.37
C SER A 14 -5.99 -30.35 39.37
N ALA A 15 -5.05 -30.15 40.30
CA ALA A 15 -4.18 -28.97 40.31
C ALA A 15 -3.17 -28.98 39.14
N LEU A 16 -2.66 -30.14 38.73
CA LEU A 16 -1.75 -30.25 37.59
C LEU A 16 -2.47 -29.95 36.25
N ILE A 17 -3.73 -30.39 36.09
CA ILE A 17 -4.55 -30.09 34.90
C ILE A 17 -5.02 -28.61 34.88
N LEU A 18 -5.22 -27.98 36.05
CA LEU A 18 -5.51 -26.55 36.12
C LEU A 18 -4.28 -25.68 35.83
N VAL A 19 -3.07 -26.13 36.19
CA VAL A 19 -1.80 -25.45 35.90
C VAL A 19 -1.36 -25.65 34.43
N LEU A 20 -1.67 -26.80 33.82
CA LEU A 20 -1.46 -27.05 32.38
C LEU A 20 -2.45 -26.29 31.47
N ASN A 21 -3.65 -25.94 31.95
CA ASN A 21 -4.58 -25.07 31.22
C ASN A 21 -4.37 -23.57 31.52
N ALA A 22 -3.69 -23.21 32.61
CA ALA A 22 -3.33 -21.82 32.94
C ALA A 22 -1.99 -21.36 32.34
N THR A 23 -1.30 -22.23 31.59
CA THR A 23 -0.04 -21.93 30.88
C THR A 23 -0.12 -22.25 29.38
N ALA A 24 -1.34 -22.26 28.82
CA ALA A 24 -1.52 -21.93 27.42
C ALA A 24 -1.15 -20.44 27.24
N SER A 25 0.15 -20.15 27.35
CA SER A 25 0.76 -19.02 26.68
C SER A 25 0.18 -19.06 25.28
N VAL A 26 -0.61 -18.06 24.93
CA VAL A 26 -0.97 -17.81 23.54
C VAL A 26 0.37 -17.73 22.84
N SER A 27 0.78 -18.81 22.17
CA SER A 27 1.90 -18.80 21.26
C SER A 27 1.47 -17.84 20.18
N HIS A 28 1.80 -16.57 20.35
CA HIS A 28 1.66 -15.58 19.30
C HIS A 28 2.44 -16.19 18.15
N ALA A 29 1.74 -16.56 17.08
CA ALA A 29 2.41 -16.99 15.86
C ALA A 29 3.47 -15.93 15.57
N GLN A 30 4.73 -16.37 15.57
CA GLN A 30 5.85 -15.47 15.41
C GLN A 30 5.65 -14.71 14.10
N GLN A 31 5.72 -13.37 14.14
CA GLN A 31 5.50 -12.56 12.95
C GLN A 31 6.49 -12.98 11.85
N PRO A 32 6.11 -13.03 10.56
CA PRO A 32 6.98 -13.60 9.54
C PRO A 32 8.34 -12.92 9.42
N TRP A 33 8.43 -11.62 9.72
CA TRP A 33 9.67 -10.84 9.75
C TRP A 33 10.57 -11.09 10.98
N SER A 34 10.10 -11.84 11.98
CA SER A 34 10.83 -12.02 13.23
C SER A 34 12.17 -12.71 13.01
N GLY A 35 13.22 -12.22 13.66
CA GLY A 35 14.58 -12.72 13.47
C GLY A 35 15.30 -12.13 12.25
N ILE A 36 14.58 -11.36 11.42
CA ILE A 36 15.14 -10.55 10.34
C ILE A 36 15.04 -9.07 10.71
N LEU A 37 13.85 -8.60 11.10
CA LEU A 37 13.61 -7.24 11.55
C LEU A 37 13.45 -7.17 13.07
N SER A 38 13.97 -6.10 13.65
CA SER A 38 13.71 -5.69 15.04
C SER A 38 12.23 -5.35 15.22
N PRO A 39 11.58 -5.72 16.34
CA PRO A 39 10.21 -5.30 16.63
C PRO A 39 9.99 -3.78 16.69
N SER A 40 11.07 -3.01 16.83
CA SER A 40 11.03 -1.54 16.76
C SER A 40 10.96 -0.99 15.32
N ARG A 41 11.19 -1.83 14.30
CA ARG A 41 11.26 -1.46 12.88
C ARG A 41 10.15 -2.06 12.03
N ALA A 42 9.24 -2.84 12.62
CA ALA A 42 8.24 -3.60 11.89
C ALA A 42 6.95 -3.70 12.69
N VAL A 43 5.84 -3.82 11.96
CA VAL A 43 4.50 -3.98 12.53
C VAL A 43 3.87 -5.27 12.01
N ASN A 44 2.67 -5.59 12.50
CA ASN A 44 1.91 -6.72 11.96
C ASN A 44 1.10 -6.27 10.74
N TRP A 45 1.59 -6.55 9.54
CA TRP A 45 0.90 -6.25 8.28
C TRP A 45 -0.17 -7.28 7.87
N SER A 46 -0.38 -8.36 8.63
CA SER A 46 -1.27 -9.47 8.21
C SER A 46 -2.76 -9.15 8.13
N ASN A 47 -3.19 -7.99 8.65
CA ASN A 47 -4.58 -7.54 8.62
C ASN A 47 -4.81 -6.32 7.72
N VAL A 48 -3.84 -5.97 6.88
CA VAL A 48 -3.94 -4.83 5.97
C VAL A 48 -5.11 -4.98 4.98
N GLY A 49 -5.73 -3.87 4.61
CA GLY A 49 -6.75 -3.78 3.58
C GLY A 49 -8.15 -4.25 4.03
N ALA A 50 -9.12 -4.09 3.14
CA ALA A 50 -10.48 -4.59 3.30
C ALA A 50 -10.56 -6.10 3.02
N ALA A 51 -11.33 -6.81 3.82
CA ALA A 51 -11.88 -8.09 3.40
C ALA A 51 -13.00 -7.85 2.37
N ILE A 52 -12.76 -8.19 1.09
CA ILE A 52 -13.72 -7.98 0.01
C ILE A 52 -14.85 -9.03 0.06
N PRO A 53 -16.12 -8.63 0.30
CA PRO A 53 -17.24 -9.57 0.39
C PRO A 53 -17.60 -10.18 -0.97
N THR A 54 -17.72 -11.51 -1.02
CA THR A 54 -18.11 -12.25 -2.23
C THR A 54 -19.59 -12.64 -2.25
N ASN A 55 -20.31 -12.44 -1.15
CA ASN A 55 -21.67 -12.91 -0.90
C ASN A 55 -22.75 -11.80 -0.98
N ARG A 56 -22.44 -10.64 -1.56
CA ARG A 56 -23.44 -9.58 -1.79
C ARG A 56 -24.47 -10.02 -2.80
N THR A 57 -25.74 -9.67 -2.59
CA THR A 57 -26.84 -9.92 -3.54
C THR A 57 -27.11 -8.70 -4.42
N GLN A 58 -27.69 -8.92 -5.60
CA GLN A 58 -28.02 -7.82 -6.50
C GLN A 58 -29.14 -6.95 -5.93
N CYS A 59 -28.95 -5.64 -6.04
CA CYS A 59 -29.95 -4.60 -5.84
C CYS A 59 -30.72 -4.37 -7.14
N GLY A 60 -32.03 -4.54 -7.11
CA GLY A 60 -32.89 -4.28 -8.26
C GLY A 60 -32.56 -5.11 -9.51
N SER A 61 -33.07 -4.67 -10.66
CA SER A 61 -32.72 -5.21 -11.97
C SER A 61 -31.37 -4.69 -12.46
N THR A 62 -30.76 -5.40 -13.41
CA THR A 62 -29.54 -4.92 -14.08
C THR A 62 -29.82 -3.61 -14.82
N VAL A 63 -29.01 -2.59 -14.57
CA VAL A 63 -29.13 -1.28 -15.22
C VAL A 63 -28.61 -1.38 -16.66
N ALA A 64 -29.45 -1.01 -17.63
CA ALA A 64 -29.08 -1.08 -19.04
C ALA A 64 -28.11 0.05 -19.44
N ALA A 65 -27.23 -0.23 -20.40
CA ALA A 65 -26.35 0.79 -20.99
C ALA A 65 -27.15 1.98 -21.56
N GLY A 66 -26.54 3.16 -21.55
CA GLY A 66 -27.20 4.42 -21.90
C GLY A 66 -28.05 5.04 -20.79
N THR A 67 -28.19 4.37 -19.64
CA THR A 67 -28.86 4.95 -18.46
C THR A 67 -28.08 6.16 -17.93
N SER A 68 -28.79 7.21 -17.53
CA SER A 68 -28.20 8.45 -17.02
C SER A 68 -27.57 8.29 -15.64
N ALA A 69 -26.59 9.15 -15.32
CA ALA A 69 -25.99 9.21 -13.98
C ALA A 69 -27.03 9.47 -12.87
N ALA A 70 -28.04 10.31 -13.14
CA ALA A 70 -29.11 10.61 -12.18
C ALA A 70 -29.93 9.37 -11.83
N THR A 71 -30.25 8.53 -12.82
CA THR A 71 -30.95 7.26 -12.60
C THR A 71 -30.07 6.27 -11.85
N ILE A 72 -28.79 6.14 -12.22
CA ILE A 72 -27.83 5.26 -11.50
C ILE A 72 -27.70 5.70 -10.02
N ASN A 73 -27.57 7.00 -9.76
CA ASN A 73 -27.51 7.53 -8.39
C ASN A 73 -28.81 7.27 -7.60
N SER A 74 -29.97 7.39 -8.25
CA SER A 74 -31.26 7.03 -7.65
C SER A 74 -31.29 5.55 -7.29
N ASP A 75 -30.89 4.66 -8.20
CA ASP A 75 -30.85 3.22 -7.97
C ASP A 75 -29.88 2.85 -6.84
N LEU A 76 -28.66 3.43 -6.85
CA LEU A 76 -27.68 3.28 -5.76
C LEU A 76 -28.27 3.69 -4.42
N SER A 77 -28.94 4.85 -4.34
CA SER A 77 -29.54 5.34 -3.09
C SER A 77 -30.69 4.46 -2.58
N GLY A 78 -31.36 3.72 -3.47
CA GLY A 78 -32.43 2.79 -3.13
C GLY A 78 -31.94 1.40 -2.71
N CYS A 79 -30.65 1.11 -2.85
CA CYS A 79 -30.10 -0.20 -2.54
C CYS A 79 -30.04 -0.46 -1.03
N ALA A 80 -30.42 -1.69 -0.65
CA ALA A 80 -30.27 -2.15 0.72
C ALA A 80 -28.79 -2.35 1.08
N SER A 81 -28.46 -2.16 2.36
CA SER A 81 -27.12 -2.46 2.89
C SER A 81 -26.70 -3.91 2.59
N GLY A 82 -25.46 -4.10 2.17
CA GLY A 82 -24.90 -5.42 1.84
C GLY A 82 -25.23 -5.92 0.43
N THR A 83 -25.77 -5.06 -0.45
CA THR A 83 -26.11 -5.40 -1.84
C THR A 83 -25.14 -4.77 -2.85
N TYR A 84 -25.28 -5.14 -4.12
CA TYR A 84 -24.58 -4.51 -5.23
C TYR A 84 -25.56 -4.05 -6.33
N LEU A 85 -25.37 -2.84 -6.86
CA LEU A 85 -26.04 -2.41 -8.08
C LEU A 85 -25.25 -2.94 -9.29
N LEU A 86 -25.92 -3.69 -10.18
CA LEU A 86 -25.29 -4.25 -11.37
C LEU A 86 -25.54 -3.36 -12.59
N LEU A 87 -24.46 -2.89 -13.21
CA LEU A 87 -24.48 -2.29 -14.53
C LEU A 87 -24.28 -3.36 -15.59
N GLY A 88 -25.18 -3.39 -16.57
CA GLY A 88 -25.12 -4.28 -17.71
C GLY A 88 -23.92 -4.00 -18.61
N SER A 89 -23.71 -4.86 -19.60
CA SER A 89 -22.74 -4.62 -20.66
C SER A 89 -23.15 -3.44 -21.55
N GLY A 90 -22.17 -2.70 -22.03
CA GLY A 90 -22.31 -1.54 -22.90
C GLY A 90 -21.72 -0.27 -22.29
N THR A 91 -21.97 0.85 -22.97
CA THR A 91 -21.41 2.16 -22.63
C THR A 91 -22.44 3.03 -21.92
N PHE A 92 -22.01 3.65 -20.83
CA PHE A 92 -22.73 4.65 -20.07
C PHE A 92 -22.00 5.98 -20.28
N ASN A 93 -22.57 6.87 -21.10
CA ASN A 93 -22.04 8.21 -21.30
C ASN A 93 -22.60 9.11 -20.19
N LEU A 94 -21.76 9.50 -19.25
CA LEU A 94 -22.16 10.15 -18.01
C LEU A 94 -21.69 11.61 -17.99
N SER A 95 -22.64 12.54 -17.94
CA SER A 95 -22.38 13.99 -17.82
C SER A 95 -22.42 14.49 -16.38
N ALA A 96 -22.36 13.58 -15.41
CA ALA A 96 -22.30 13.84 -13.98
C ALA A 96 -21.70 12.60 -13.28
N GLY A 97 -21.12 12.79 -12.11
CA GLY A 97 -20.52 11.70 -11.37
C GLY A 97 -21.51 10.82 -10.58
N LEU A 98 -20.96 9.75 -10.01
CA LEU A 98 -21.67 8.75 -9.24
C LEU A 98 -21.36 8.87 -7.74
N VAL A 99 -22.39 8.84 -6.90
CA VAL A 99 -22.27 8.92 -5.44
C VAL A 99 -22.68 7.58 -4.83
N LEU A 100 -21.74 6.90 -4.19
CA LEU A 100 -21.96 5.57 -3.64
C LEU A 100 -22.34 5.65 -2.15
N PRO A 101 -23.45 5.03 -1.73
CA PRO A 101 -23.82 4.96 -0.33
C PRO A 101 -23.03 3.89 0.42
N ALA A 102 -23.00 4.00 1.75
CA ALA A 102 -22.39 3.00 2.63
C ALA A 102 -22.96 1.60 2.39
N ASN A 103 -22.10 0.58 2.52
CA ASN A 103 -22.46 -0.84 2.40
C ASN A 103 -23.00 -1.29 1.03
N VAL A 104 -22.83 -0.50 -0.03
CA VAL A 104 -23.25 -0.85 -1.39
C VAL A 104 -22.03 -0.99 -2.30
N THR A 105 -22.08 -1.94 -3.23
CA THR A 105 -21.09 -2.07 -4.31
C THR A 105 -21.68 -1.59 -5.63
N LEU A 106 -20.95 -0.75 -6.37
CA LEU A 106 -21.19 -0.54 -7.79
C LEU A 106 -20.43 -1.62 -8.57
N ARG A 107 -21.15 -2.47 -9.31
CA ARG A 107 -20.55 -3.60 -10.05
C ARG A 107 -20.91 -3.52 -11.53
N GLY A 108 -19.91 -3.66 -12.40
CA GLY A 108 -20.15 -3.89 -13.83
C GLY A 108 -20.24 -5.37 -14.18
N SER A 109 -20.61 -5.64 -15.43
CA SER A 109 -20.65 -6.99 -16.02
C SER A 109 -19.27 -7.47 -16.51
N GLY A 110 -18.19 -6.80 -16.12
CA GLY A 110 -16.81 -7.05 -16.52
C GLY A 110 -16.12 -5.78 -17.03
N ALA A 111 -14.83 -5.58 -16.71
CA ALA A 111 -14.07 -4.40 -17.15
C ALA A 111 -13.90 -4.28 -18.67
N LYS A 112 -14.04 -5.39 -19.40
CA LYS A 112 -14.08 -5.43 -20.86
C LYS A 112 -15.48 -5.22 -21.46
N SER A 113 -16.52 -5.17 -20.62
CA SER A 113 -17.92 -5.23 -21.04
C SER A 113 -18.74 -4.02 -20.60
N THR A 114 -18.43 -3.41 -19.46
CA THR A 114 -19.16 -2.27 -18.89
C THR A 114 -18.24 -1.05 -18.88
N PHE A 115 -18.59 -0.01 -19.65
CA PHE A 115 -17.77 1.19 -19.82
C PHE A 115 -18.50 2.42 -19.28
N LEU A 116 -17.93 3.07 -18.28
CA LEU A 116 -18.35 4.38 -17.78
C LEU A 116 -17.46 5.43 -18.44
N VAL A 117 -18.04 6.24 -19.32
CA VAL A 117 -17.33 7.31 -20.06
C VAL A 117 -17.85 8.64 -19.52
N PHE A 118 -16.99 9.37 -18.82
CA PHE A 118 -17.35 10.64 -18.20
C PHE A 118 -17.02 11.82 -19.11
N SER A 119 -17.98 12.73 -19.26
CA SER A 119 -17.77 14.05 -19.89
C SER A 119 -17.84 15.19 -18.87
N SER A 120 -18.13 14.86 -17.61
CA SER A 120 -18.09 15.79 -16.47
C SER A 120 -18.12 15.02 -15.15
N GLY A 121 -17.31 15.45 -14.20
CA GLY A 121 -17.31 14.98 -12.82
C GLY A 121 -18.13 15.88 -11.89
N PHE A 122 -17.80 15.84 -10.61
CA PHE A 122 -18.41 16.69 -9.59
C PHE A 122 -17.45 16.94 -8.44
N ASN A 123 -17.69 18.00 -7.67
CA ASN A 123 -16.94 18.23 -6.45
C ASN A 123 -17.39 17.23 -5.37
N CYS A 124 -16.46 16.38 -4.94
CA CYS A 124 -16.60 15.57 -3.75
C CYS A 124 -15.58 15.98 -2.70
N ARG A 125 -16.04 16.70 -1.67
CA ARG A 125 -15.22 17.07 -0.50
C ARG A 125 -13.96 17.85 -0.87
N GLY A 126 -14.06 18.75 -1.85
CA GLY A 126 -12.94 19.57 -2.32
C GLY A 126 -12.19 19.00 -3.52
N GLN A 127 -12.41 17.73 -3.89
CA GLN A 127 -11.80 17.11 -5.06
C GLN A 127 -12.79 17.00 -6.22
N ASN A 128 -12.33 17.12 -7.46
CA ASN A 128 -13.17 16.91 -8.64
C ASN A 128 -13.02 15.48 -9.15
N VAL A 129 -14.06 14.66 -8.99
CA VAL A 129 -14.00 13.21 -9.22
C VAL A 129 -15.16 12.70 -10.08
N ASN A 130 -15.03 11.51 -10.64
CA ASN A 130 -16.11 10.81 -11.35
C ASN A 130 -16.96 9.94 -10.43
N ILE A 131 -16.35 9.25 -9.48
CA ILE A 131 -17.03 8.34 -8.55
C ILE A 131 -16.59 8.68 -7.13
N CYS A 132 -17.53 8.92 -6.23
CA CYS A 132 -17.22 9.23 -4.84
C CYS A 132 -17.98 8.37 -3.84
N ALA A 133 -17.27 7.90 -2.83
CA ALA A 133 -17.81 7.33 -1.61
C ALA A 133 -17.28 8.14 -0.43
N ALA A 134 -18.14 9.00 0.12
CA ALA A 134 -17.75 9.95 1.15
C ALA A 134 -18.67 9.88 2.37
N SER A 135 -18.08 10.00 3.56
CA SER A 135 -18.79 10.32 4.80
C SER A 135 -19.73 11.52 4.59
N ALA A 136 -20.89 11.52 5.26
CA ALA A 136 -21.78 12.67 5.30
C ALA A 136 -21.17 13.84 6.10
N ASP A 137 -20.44 13.51 7.17
CA ASP A 137 -19.66 14.44 7.98
C ASP A 137 -18.39 14.88 7.24
N THR A 138 -18.17 16.20 7.15
CA THR A 138 -16.96 16.80 6.58
C THR A 138 -15.86 16.88 7.66
N ASN A 139 -15.50 15.73 8.23
CA ASN A 139 -14.34 15.63 9.11
C ASN A 139 -13.07 15.69 8.27
N TYR A 140 -12.16 16.62 8.55
CA TYR A 140 -10.87 16.73 7.86
C TYR A 140 -9.81 17.35 8.76
N TRP A 141 -8.54 17.24 8.36
CA TRP A 141 -7.40 17.67 9.16
C TRP A 141 -7.47 19.14 9.59
N GLY A 142 -7.91 20.05 8.72
CA GLY A 142 -8.05 21.47 9.03
C GLY A 142 -9.30 21.84 9.87
N GLY A 143 -10.21 20.90 10.08
CA GLY A 143 -11.47 21.11 10.80
C GLY A 143 -12.03 19.79 11.31
N PRO A 144 -11.41 19.17 12.34
CA PRO A 144 -11.88 17.90 12.88
C PRO A 144 -13.24 18.08 13.54
N SER A 145 -14.20 17.22 13.20
CA SER A 145 -15.58 17.30 13.71
C SER A 145 -15.66 16.92 15.19
N ASN A 146 -14.83 15.97 15.62
CA ASN A 146 -14.69 15.57 17.01
C ASN A 146 -13.20 15.42 17.34
N SER A 147 -12.81 15.81 18.55
CA SER A 147 -11.44 15.62 19.03
C SER A 147 -11.36 15.41 20.54
N ALA A 148 -10.26 14.83 20.98
CA ALA A 148 -9.91 14.63 22.38
C ALA A 148 -8.41 14.74 22.60
N THR A 149 -8.01 15.06 23.83
CA THR A 149 -6.65 14.83 24.29
C THR A 149 -6.44 13.32 24.45
N TRP A 150 -5.41 12.80 23.78
CA TRP A 150 -4.94 11.44 23.99
C TRP A 150 -3.87 11.48 25.09
N ARG A 151 -4.14 10.79 26.20
CA ARG A 151 -3.35 10.92 27.44
C ARG A 151 -2.34 9.79 27.65
N GLY A 152 -2.42 8.71 26.89
CA GLY A 152 -1.56 7.53 27.06
C GLY A 152 -2.11 6.30 26.36
N ALA A 153 -1.27 5.28 26.23
CA ALA A 153 -1.57 3.98 25.66
C ALA A 153 -0.92 2.84 26.46
N SER A 154 -1.62 1.71 26.58
CA SER A 154 -1.21 0.54 27.36
C SER A 154 -1.66 -0.75 26.68
N THR A 155 -0.96 -1.85 26.95
CA THR A 155 -1.35 -3.22 26.53
C THR A 155 -2.43 -3.81 27.45
N SER A 156 -2.84 -3.08 28.49
CA SER A 156 -3.89 -3.43 29.44
C SER A 156 -4.91 -2.29 29.56
N SER A 157 -6.13 -2.60 30.01
CA SER A 157 -7.19 -1.61 30.25
C SER A 157 -6.83 -0.54 31.29
N THR A 158 -5.75 -0.73 32.05
CA THR A 158 -5.20 0.32 32.92
C THR A 158 -4.21 1.18 32.12
N VAL A 159 -4.62 2.40 31.79
CA VAL A 159 -3.80 3.37 31.04
C VAL A 159 -3.23 4.43 31.98
N ASN A 160 -1.91 4.44 32.13
CA ASN A 160 -1.21 5.48 32.88
C ASN A 160 -1.04 6.73 32.01
N SER A 161 -1.46 7.88 32.53
CA SER A 161 -1.28 9.15 31.83
C SER A 161 0.21 9.43 31.60
N GLY A 162 0.55 9.84 30.38
CA GLY A 162 1.88 10.18 29.93
C GLY A 162 2.77 9.01 29.51
N THR A 163 2.24 7.79 29.49
CA THR A 163 2.92 6.60 28.95
C THR A 163 2.25 6.15 27.67
N TYR A 164 3.02 5.90 26.62
CA TYR A 164 2.52 5.46 25.30
C TYR A 164 3.27 4.20 24.87
N THR A 165 2.82 3.04 25.36
CA THR A 165 3.50 1.77 25.12
C THR A 165 3.25 1.27 23.69
N GLN A 166 4.31 1.03 22.91
CA GLN A 166 4.23 0.38 21.59
C GLN A 166 3.40 -0.90 21.65
N GLY A 167 2.51 -1.11 20.67
CA GLY A 167 1.54 -2.20 20.66
C GLY A 167 0.37 -2.03 21.64
N GLY A 168 0.28 -0.88 22.33
CA GLY A 168 -0.79 -0.58 23.25
C GLY A 168 -2.14 -0.56 22.55
N SER A 169 -3.05 -1.45 22.99
CA SER A 169 -4.39 -1.62 22.45
C SER A 169 -5.48 -0.95 23.29
N TYR A 170 -5.10 -0.22 24.33
CA TYR A 170 -5.98 0.59 25.17
C TYR A 170 -5.41 2.00 25.30
N ILE A 171 -6.23 3.01 25.02
CA ILE A 171 -5.86 4.42 25.11
C ILE A 171 -6.77 5.17 26.08
N SER A 172 -6.25 6.26 26.65
CA SER A 172 -7.03 7.16 27.51
C SER A 172 -7.39 8.44 26.76
N LEU A 173 -8.69 8.71 26.59
CA LEU A 173 -9.20 9.92 25.93
C LEU A 173 -9.91 10.85 26.92
N SER A 174 -9.78 12.16 26.73
CA SER A 174 -10.52 13.17 27.51
C SER A 174 -12.01 13.26 27.15
N SER A 175 -12.38 12.82 25.94
CA SER A 175 -13.74 12.85 25.42
C SER A 175 -13.96 11.67 24.48
N VAL A 176 -15.21 11.21 24.37
CA VAL A 176 -15.66 10.18 23.42
C VAL A 176 -16.94 10.63 22.70
N THR A 177 -17.18 11.95 22.63
CA THR A 177 -18.35 12.53 21.96
C THR A 177 -18.50 11.98 20.55
N ASN A 178 -19.65 11.37 20.24
CA ASN A 178 -19.96 10.73 18.96
C ASN A 178 -19.04 9.57 18.54
N LEU A 179 -18.08 9.15 19.38
CA LEU A 179 -17.20 8.02 19.10
C LEU A 179 -18.01 6.71 19.22
N GLN A 180 -17.79 5.79 18.29
CA GLN A 180 -18.55 4.55 18.20
C GLN A 180 -17.62 3.34 18.08
N ILE A 181 -18.00 2.22 18.70
CA ILE A 181 -17.32 0.94 18.52
C ILE A 181 -17.44 0.51 17.06
N GLY A 182 -16.33 0.01 16.49
CA GLY A 182 -16.20 -0.42 15.11
C GLY A 182 -15.88 0.70 14.12
N LYS A 183 -15.80 1.96 14.56
CA LYS A 183 -15.50 3.12 13.71
C LYS A 183 -14.02 3.54 13.80
N PRO A 184 -13.48 4.19 12.75
CA PRO A 184 -12.13 4.72 12.75
C PRO A 184 -11.94 5.86 13.75
N LEU A 185 -10.74 5.93 14.31
CA LEU A 185 -10.20 6.96 15.18
C LEU A 185 -8.80 7.30 14.69
N ILE A 186 -8.50 8.57 14.47
CA ILE A 186 -7.19 9.03 14.04
C ILE A 186 -6.43 9.53 15.26
N LEU A 187 -5.25 8.98 15.50
CA LEU A 187 -4.30 9.39 16.53
C LEU A 187 -3.22 10.25 15.88
N ASP A 188 -2.79 11.31 16.55
CA ASP A 188 -1.69 12.14 16.07
C ASP A 188 -0.95 12.82 17.22
N GLN A 189 0.18 13.44 16.89
CA GLN A 189 0.95 14.28 17.80
C GLN A 189 1.66 15.37 17.00
N ILE A 190 2.10 16.41 17.70
CA ILE A 190 2.92 17.47 17.09
C ILE A 190 4.26 16.87 16.67
N ASP A 191 4.76 17.25 15.51
CA ASP A 191 6.03 16.75 14.96
C ASP A 191 7.23 17.03 15.85
N ASP A 192 8.34 16.35 15.56
CA ASP A 192 9.61 16.60 16.24
C ASP A 192 10.07 18.04 16.00
N GLN A 193 10.30 18.77 17.09
CA GLN A 193 10.65 20.20 17.05
C GLN A 193 12.13 20.46 16.68
N SER A 194 12.94 19.39 16.58
CA SER A 194 14.35 19.43 16.22
C SER A 194 14.84 18.02 15.94
N ASP A 195 15.73 17.84 14.97
CA ASP A 195 16.47 16.60 14.77
C ASP A 195 17.63 16.50 15.77
N ASN A 196 17.70 15.39 16.50
CA ASN A 196 18.76 15.09 17.47
C ASN A 196 19.69 13.95 16.99
N GLY A 197 19.61 13.58 15.71
CA GLY A 197 20.30 12.44 15.11
C GLY A 197 19.61 11.09 15.35
N GLY A 198 18.41 11.09 15.94
CA GLY A 198 17.57 9.92 16.18
C GLY A 198 16.53 9.69 15.08
N LEU A 199 15.41 9.06 15.45
CA LEU A 199 14.18 9.09 14.65
C LEU A 199 13.67 10.52 14.65
N TYR A 200 13.46 11.08 13.47
CA TYR A 200 12.96 12.43 13.28
C TYR A 200 11.69 12.37 12.43
N VAL A 201 10.55 12.51 13.08
CA VAL A 201 9.25 12.46 12.43
C VAL A 201 8.73 13.88 12.29
N GLY A 202 8.74 14.40 11.06
CA GLY A 202 8.17 15.71 10.81
C GLY A 202 8.29 16.22 9.39
N CYS A 203 7.59 17.33 9.15
CA CYS A 203 7.49 17.96 7.83
C CYS A 203 8.55 19.05 7.54
N GLU A 204 9.52 19.29 8.44
CA GLU A 204 10.54 20.36 8.35
C GLU A 204 11.98 19.84 8.53
N TYR A 205 12.99 20.62 8.13
CA TYR A 205 14.38 20.31 8.39
C TYR A 205 14.89 20.92 9.72
N PRO A 206 15.89 20.32 10.39
CA PRO A 206 16.43 20.78 11.67
C PRO A 206 17.27 22.06 11.69
N ASP A 207 17.34 22.84 10.60
CA ASP A 207 18.12 24.09 10.54
C ASP A 207 17.32 25.34 10.94
N GLY A 208 16.05 25.17 11.32
CA GLY A 208 15.16 26.25 11.72
C GLY A 208 14.60 27.07 10.55
N SER A 209 14.67 26.56 9.32
CA SER A 209 13.97 27.12 8.17
C SER A 209 12.47 26.80 8.22
N ALA A 210 11.62 27.78 7.91
CA ALA A 210 10.17 27.66 8.06
C ALA A 210 9.58 26.55 7.17
N THR A 211 8.84 25.60 7.79
CA THR A 211 7.83 24.69 7.21
C THR A 211 8.04 24.33 5.74
N CYS A 212 8.61 23.15 5.50
CA CYS A 212 8.85 22.60 4.16
C CYS A 212 9.76 23.52 3.32
N TYR A 213 10.37 22.99 2.26
CA TYR A 213 11.07 23.84 1.30
C TYR A 213 10.14 24.99 0.84
N SER A 214 10.66 26.22 0.78
CA SER A 214 9.91 27.47 0.54
C SER A 214 9.16 27.58 -0.79
N GLN A 215 9.16 26.52 -1.61
CA GLN A 215 8.34 26.43 -2.83
C GLN A 215 7.23 25.37 -2.77
N ALA A 216 7.24 24.43 -1.81
CA ALA A 216 6.22 23.37 -1.71
C ALA A 216 5.11 23.69 -0.69
N GLY A 217 5.38 24.56 0.29
CA GLY A 217 4.45 24.80 1.40
C GLY A 217 4.23 23.53 2.25
N PRO A 218 3.45 23.61 3.36
CA PRO A 218 2.95 22.40 4.00
C PRO A 218 2.26 21.55 2.93
N ASN A 219 2.50 20.23 2.90
CA ASN A 219 1.96 19.29 1.90
C ASN A 219 0.41 19.29 1.84
N GLY A 220 -0.25 20.10 2.66
CA GLY A 220 -1.67 20.40 2.60
C GLY A 220 -2.54 19.31 3.20
N PHE A 221 -1.96 18.19 3.62
CA PHE A 221 -2.66 16.98 4.05
C PHE A 221 -2.37 16.57 5.51
N GLU A 222 -1.73 17.43 6.29
CA GLU A 222 -1.47 17.24 7.73
C GLU A 222 -2.33 18.16 8.61
N ARG A 223 -2.54 17.77 9.87
CA ARG A 223 -3.27 18.61 10.82
C ARG A 223 -2.36 19.65 11.46
N GLY A 224 -2.82 20.91 11.50
CA GLY A 224 -2.01 22.05 11.92
C GLY A 224 -1.58 22.91 10.75
N SER A 225 -1.05 24.11 10.99
CA SER A 225 -0.64 25.02 9.92
C SER A 225 0.31 26.10 10.41
N GLY A 226 1.26 26.50 9.58
CA GLY A 226 2.02 27.75 9.74
C GLY A 226 3.22 27.69 10.70
N SER A 227 3.42 26.60 11.44
CA SER A 227 4.64 26.37 12.24
C SER A 227 4.74 24.91 12.68
N LEU A 228 5.97 24.38 12.76
CA LEU A 228 6.31 23.07 13.31
C LEU A 228 5.71 22.80 14.70
N SER A 229 5.54 23.84 15.51
CA SER A 229 4.92 23.74 16.85
C SER A 229 3.43 23.38 16.84
N THR A 230 2.82 23.31 15.64
CA THR A 230 1.40 23.00 15.46
C THR A 230 1.14 21.85 14.49
N ILE A 231 2.09 21.57 13.58
CA ILE A 231 1.97 20.53 12.55
C ILE A 231 2.02 19.14 13.18
N ARG A 232 1.19 18.25 12.66
CA ARG A 232 0.97 16.88 13.11
C ARG A 232 0.99 15.96 11.89
N GLY A 233 2.18 15.72 11.37
CA GLY A 233 2.42 14.85 10.23
C GLY A 233 2.25 13.38 10.60
N GLN A 234 2.78 12.96 11.75
CA GLN A 234 2.61 11.57 12.22
C GLN A 234 1.17 11.28 12.63
N GLN A 235 0.57 10.29 12.01
CA GLN A 235 -0.79 9.87 12.29
C GLN A 235 -0.87 8.34 12.37
N GLN A 236 -1.91 7.83 13.02
CA GLN A 236 -2.28 6.42 12.93
C GLN A 236 -3.79 6.29 13.04
N MET A 237 -4.43 5.66 12.06
CA MET A 237 -5.83 5.31 12.14
C MET A 237 -6.00 3.93 12.77
N VAL A 238 -6.87 3.87 13.76
CA VAL A 238 -7.21 2.64 14.47
C VAL A 238 -8.73 2.48 14.52
N LYS A 239 -9.19 1.25 14.68
CA LYS A 239 -10.61 0.93 14.87
C LYS A 239 -10.92 0.79 16.35
N VAL A 240 -11.96 1.48 16.80
CA VAL A 240 -12.44 1.40 18.19
C VAL A 240 -13.02 0.01 18.48
N THR A 241 -12.60 -0.64 19.56
CA THR A 241 -13.09 -1.97 19.98
C THR A 241 -13.90 -1.94 21.27
N SER A 242 -13.68 -0.93 22.13
CA SER A 242 -14.45 -0.75 23.37
C SER A 242 -14.39 0.69 23.85
N ILE A 243 -15.39 1.13 24.62
CA ILE A 243 -15.43 2.43 25.29
C ILE A 243 -15.92 2.20 26.72
N SER A 244 -15.20 2.74 27.71
CA SER A 244 -15.50 2.52 29.12
C SER A 244 -15.03 3.69 30.00
N GLY A 245 -15.58 3.75 31.22
CA GLY A 245 -15.28 4.80 32.20
C GLY A 245 -16.21 6.01 32.12
N SER A 246 -16.04 6.95 33.05
CA SER A 246 -16.84 8.18 33.16
C SER A 246 -16.02 9.45 32.92
N GLY A 247 -14.83 9.33 32.32
CA GLY A 247 -13.89 10.43 32.08
C GLY A 247 -12.74 10.49 33.10
N PRO A 248 -11.46 10.42 32.67
CA PRO A 248 -11.02 10.06 31.32
C PRO A 248 -11.53 8.67 30.92
N TYR A 249 -11.80 8.49 29.64
CA TYR A 249 -12.36 7.25 29.09
C TYR A 249 -11.23 6.31 28.69
N THR A 250 -11.39 5.03 29.00
CA THR A 250 -10.54 3.97 28.44
C THR A 250 -11.20 3.44 27.18
N VAL A 251 -10.50 3.58 26.05
CA VAL A 251 -10.94 3.16 24.72
C VAL A 251 -10.03 2.04 24.24
N GLY A 252 -10.60 0.88 23.90
CA GLY A 252 -9.86 -0.17 23.22
C GLY A 252 -9.75 0.13 21.73
N ILE A 253 -8.60 -0.22 21.13
CA ILE A 253 -8.29 0.03 19.72
C ILE A 253 -7.67 -1.20 19.05
N THR A 254 -7.79 -1.29 17.73
CA THR A 254 -7.07 -2.26 16.90
C THR A 254 -6.73 -1.64 15.54
N PRO A 255 -5.50 -1.79 15.03
CA PRO A 255 -4.32 -2.36 15.70
C PRO A 255 -3.92 -1.57 16.95
N GLY A 256 -2.99 -2.12 17.74
CA GLY A 256 -2.33 -1.34 18.78
C GLY A 256 -1.40 -0.29 18.17
N ILE A 257 -0.99 0.71 18.94
CA ILE A 257 -0.15 1.79 18.40
C ILE A 257 1.19 1.25 17.84
N TYR A 258 1.61 1.71 16.67
CA TYR A 258 2.77 1.14 15.98
C TYR A 258 4.09 1.71 16.45
N ALA A 259 4.17 3.04 16.49
CA ALA A 259 5.41 3.72 16.83
C ALA A 259 5.68 3.73 18.34
N ALA A 260 6.96 3.76 18.72
CA ALA A 260 7.39 3.88 20.10
C ALA A 260 7.72 5.33 20.51
N ASN A 261 7.63 6.29 19.59
CA ASN A 261 8.02 7.69 19.78
C ASN A 261 6.88 8.61 20.28
N TRP A 262 5.66 8.07 20.46
CA TRP A 262 4.53 8.82 21.01
C TRP A 262 4.85 9.35 22.41
N ARG A 263 4.67 10.65 22.66
CA ARG A 263 5.07 11.27 23.94
C ARG A 263 4.28 12.51 24.31
N SER A 264 4.10 12.72 25.62
CA SER A 264 3.33 13.86 26.16
C SER A 264 3.86 15.23 25.74
N SER A 265 5.17 15.35 25.52
CA SER A 265 5.80 16.61 25.08
C SER A 265 5.36 17.05 23.69
N GLN A 266 4.73 16.17 22.90
CA GLN A 266 4.20 16.46 21.56
C GLN A 266 2.67 16.65 21.55
N SER A 267 2.05 16.85 22.72
CA SER A 267 0.61 17.07 22.86
C SER A 267 -0.25 16.10 22.02
N PRO A 268 -0.20 14.78 22.29
CA PRO A 268 -0.93 13.80 21.52
C PRO A 268 -2.45 14.04 21.56
N GLN A 269 -3.10 13.83 20.42
CA GLN A 269 -4.54 14.05 20.26
C GLN A 269 -5.16 12.87 19.50
N ALA A 270 -6.47 12.81 19.58
CA ALA A 270 -7.28 11.91 18.77
C ALA A 270 -8.44 12.69 18.15
N TRP A 271 -8.84 12.33 16.94
CA TRP A 271 -9.92 12.99 16.21
C TRP A 271 -10.63 12.02 15.27
N TRP A 272 -11.91 12.28 14.97
CA TRP A 272 -12.76 11.34 14.22
C TRP A 272 -14.00 11.98 13.60
N ALA A 273 -14.47 11.35 12.53
CA ALA A 273 -15.76 11.64 11.92
C ALA A 273 -16.92 11.09 12.76
N THR A 274 -18.04 11.81 12.74
CA THR A 274 -19.32 11.43 13.36
C THR A 274 -19.98 10.26 12.63
N SER A 275 -19.84 10.22 11.30
CA SER A 275 -20.52 9.27 10.42
C SER A 275 -19.63 8.81 9.25
N PRO A 276 -18.47 8.17 9.53
CA PRO A 276 -17.60 7.66 8.49
C PRO A 276 -18.34 6.65 7.60
N ILE A 277 -17.99 6.63 6.31
CA ILE A 277 -18.56 5.69 5.34
C ILE A 277 -17.83 4.35 5.44
N GLU A 278 -18.50 3.25 5.11
CA GLU A 278 -17.88 1.92 5.20
C GLU A 278 -18.41 0.92 4.19
N ASN A 279 -17.59 -0.09 3.92
CA ASN A 279 -17.95 -1.26 3.11
C ASN A 279 -18.47 -0.90 1.70
N VAL A 280 -17.84 0.07 1.04
CA VAL A 280 -18.20 0.49 -0.32
C VAL A 280 -17.25 -0.12 -1.34
N GLY A 281 -17.79 -0.70 -2.39
CA GLY A 281 -17.01 -1.39 -3.43
C GLY A 281 -17.24 -0.83 -4.83
N ILE A 282 -16.20 -0.83 -5.65
CA ILE A 282 -16.28 -0.59 -7.10
C ILE A 282 -15.65 -1.79 -7.79
N GLU A 283 -16.42 -2.49 -8.63
CA GLU A 283 -16.01 -3.79 -9.16
C GLU A 283 -16.30 -3.97 -10.65
N ASN A 284 -15.37 -4.63 -11.36
CA ASN A 284 -15.63 -5.25 -12.67
C ASN A 284 -16.19 -4.30 -13.73
N LEU A 285 -15.63 -3.10 -13.84
CA LEU A 285 -16.05 -2.08 -14.82
C LEU A 285 -14.83 -1.29 -15.34
N SER A 286 -15.00 -0.60 -16.46
CA SER A 286 -14.02 0.37 -16.97
C SER A 286 -14.50 1.79 -16.67
N ILE A 287 -13.59 2.62 -16.19
CA ILE A 287 -13.75 4.06 -16.00
C ILE A 287 -12.88 4.76 -17.04
N ASP A 288 -13.46 5.69 -17.79
CA ASP A 288 -12.77 6.52 -18.75
C ASP A 288 -13.04 8.00 -18.43
N SER A 289 -11.98 8.66 -17.97
CA SER A 289 -11.96 10.07 -17.54
C SER A 289 -11.29 10.97 -18.59
N THR A 290 -11.03 10.46 -19.80
CA THR A 290 -10.36 11.23 -20.85
C THR A 290 -11.21 12.40 -21.38
N GLY A 291 -12.54 12.31 -21.24
CA GLY A 291 -13.48 13.33 -21.68
C GLY A 291 -13.62 14.53 -20.74
N ASP A 292 -13.17 14.42 -19.48
CA ASP A 292 -13.37 15.46 -18.47
C ASP A 292 -12.14 15.79 -17.61
N LEU A 293 -11.10 14.95 -17.66
CA LEU A 293 -9.81 15.14 -16.99
C LEU A 293 -9.90 15.22 -15.46
N ASN A 294 -10.98 14.71 -14.87
CA ASN A 294 -11.14 14.62 -13.41
C ASN A 294 -10.47 13.35 -12.85
N ASP A 295 -10.36 13.30 -11.52
CA ASP A 295 -9.98 12.07 -10.82
C ASP A 295 -11.03 10.97 -10.99
N ALA A 296 -10.62 9.71 -11.06
CA ALA A 296 -11.58 8.64 -11.29
C ALA A 296 -12.39 8.30 -10.03
N VAL A 297 -11.73 7.92 -8.92
CA VAL A 297 -12.40 7.44 -7.70
C VAL A 297 -11.86 8.15 -6.47
N LEU A 298 -12.74 8.62 -5.59
CA LEU A 298 -12.39 9.08 -4.23
C LEU A 298 -13.14 8.30 -3.14
N PHE A 299 -12.38 7.77 -2.19
CA PHE A 299 -12.85 7.38 -0.86
C PHE A 299 -12.50 8.48 0.14
N PHE A 300 -13.49 9.03 0.85
CA PHE A 300 -13.28 10.11 1.83
C PHE A 300 -13.90 9.74 3.18
N ASN A 301 -13.07 9.65 4.23
CA ASN A 301 -13.44 9.07 5.53
C ASN A 301 -14.05 7.67 5.38
N CYS A 302 -13.42 6.79 4.58
CA CYS A 302 -13.89 5.41 4.42
C CYS A 302 -13.11 4.40 5.26
N GLN A 303 -13.83 3.46 5.87
CA GLN A 303 -13.28 2.22 6.40
C GLN A 303 -13.73 1.00 5.58
N ASN A 304 -12.84 0.05 5.30
CA ASN A 304 -13.18 -1.20 4.58
C ASN A 304 -13.74 -0.99 3.15
N CYS A 305 -13.21 -0.02 2.40
CA CYS A 305 -13.59 0.21 1.01
C CYS A 305 -12.73 -0.59 0.02
N TRP A 306 -13.17 -0.78 -1.22
CA TRP A 306 -12.33 -1.44 -2.22
C TRP A 306 -12.61 -1.06 -3.68
N VAL A 307 -11.56 -1.21 -4.49
CA VAL A 307 -11.59 -1.22 -5.96
C VAL A 307 -11.03 -2.57 -6.41
N LYS A 308 -11.80 -3.34 -7.20
CA LYS A 308 -11.36 -4.66 -7.67
C LYS A 308 -11.77 -4.95 -9.10
N GLY A 309 -10.85 -5.45 -9.92
CA GLY A 309 -11.20 -5.85 -11.29
C GLY A 309 -11.58 -4.66 -12.16
N VAL A 310 -11.03 -3.47 -11.88
CA VAL A 310 -11.38 -2.23 -12.58
C VAL A 310 -10.31 -1.90 -13.61
N ARG A 311 -10.74 -1.38 -14.76
CA ARG A 311 -9.88 -0.65 -15.69
C ARG A 311 -10.11 0.84 -15.48
N SER A 312 -9.07 1.64 -15.32
CA SER A 312 -9.19 3.10 -15.23
C SER A 312 -8.24 3.77 -16.21
N VAL A 313 -8.77 4.71 -16.99
CA VAL A 313 -8.04 5.51 -17.99
C VAL A 313 -8.14 6.97 -17.60
N VAL A 314 -7.02 7.54 -17.21
CA VAL A 314 -6.87 8.95 -16.84
C VAL A 314 -5.74 9.52 -17.69
N THR A 315 -5.87 10.78 -18.12
CA THR A 315 -4.84 11.48 -18.91
C THR A 315 -4.66 12.92 -18.44
N SER A 316 -5.13 13.24 -17.24
CA SER A 316 -5.22 14.59 -16.66
C SER A 316 -3.87 15.27 -16.46
N GLY A 317 -2.77 14.51 -16.40
CA GLY A 317 -1.38 15.00 -16.41
C GLY A 317 -1.05 15.92 -17.60
N THR A 318 -1.96 16.06 -18.57
CA THR A 318 -1.80 16.91 -19.75
C THR A 318 -2.25 18.37 -19.59
N VAL A 319 -3.21 18.70 -18.70
CA VAL A 319 -3.80 20.07 -18.68
C VAL A 319 -4.56 20.52 -17.40
N GLY A 320 -4.59 19.76 -16.29
CA GLY A 320 -4.97 20.28 -14.96
C GLY A 320 -6.13 19.58 -14.20
N THR A 321 -6.11 19.79 -12.88
CA THR A 321 -7.04 19.40 -11.78
C THR A 321 -7.22 17.93 -11.38
N GLY A 322 -6.91 16.95 -12.22
CA GLY A 322 -6.93 15.52 -11.84
C GLY A 322 -5.54 14.99 -11.48
N TRP A 323 -5.39 14.37 -10.32
CA TRP A 323 -4.17 13.90 -9.67
C TRP A 323 -4.15 12.37 -9.45
N PHE A 324 -5.27 11.65 -9.50
CA PHE A 324 -5.29 10.22 -9.18
C PHE A 324 -6.34 9.36 -9.89
N HIS A 325 -6.05 8.07 -10.04
CA HIS A 325 -7.08 7.08 -10.40
C HIS A 325 -7.91 6.68 -9.18
N VAL A 326 -7.26 6.42 -8.04
CA VAL A 326 -7.94 6.09 -6.78
C VAL A 326 -7.33 6.89 -5.64
N GLY A 327 -8.15 7.75 -5.04
CA GLY A 327 -7.78 8.51 -3.88
C GLY A 327 -8.37 7.94 -2.58
N MET A 328 -7.54 7.82 -1.55
CA MET A 328 -7.91 7.42 -0.19
C MET A 328 -7.65 8.57 0.79
N TRP A 329 -8.68 9.37 1.10
CA TRP A 329 -8.58 10.51 1.99
C TRP A 329 -9.17 10.11 3.33
N LEU A 330 -8.39 10.23 4.40
CA LEU A 330 -8.83 9.92 5.77
C LEU A 330 -9.39 8.49 5.89
N SER A 331 -8.77 7.54 5.20
CA SER A 331 -9.33 6.21 4.99
C SER A 331 -8.41 5.09 5.46
N ASN A 332 -8.98 4.05 6.05
CA ASN A 332 -8.26 2.88 6.55
C ASN A 332 -8.87 1.56 6.07
N HIS A 333 -8.05 0.52 5.98
CA HIS A 333 -8.45 -0.77 5.42
C HIS A 333 -9.10 -0.63 4.03
N VAL A 334 -8.54 0.19 3.13
CA VAL A 334 -8.98 0.23 1.73
C VAL A 334 -8.14 -0.75 0.92
N THR A 335 -8.76 -1.55 0.05
CA THR A 335 -8.04 -2.45 -0.88
C THR A 335 -8.23 -2.03 -2.33
N VAL A 336 -7.14 -1.76 -3.05
CA VAL A 336 -7.12 -1.61 -4.51
C VAL A 336 -6.39 -2.80 -5.09
N ARG A 337 -7.10 -3.66 -5.82
CA ARG A 337 -6.52 -4.90 -6.31
C ARG A 337 -7.02 -5.40 -7.64
N ASP A 338 -6.25 -6.31 -8.23
CA ASP A 338 -6.63 -7.03 -9.45
C ASP A 338 -7.10 -6.06 -10.55
N SER A 339 -6.49 -4.88 -10.68
CA SER A 339 -6.96 -3.78 -11.53
C SER A 339 -5.89 -3.31 -12.51
N TYR A 340 -6.31 -2.57 -13.54
CA TYR A 340 -5.44 -2.00 -14.55
C TYR A 340 -5.64 -0.49 -14.63
N PHE A 341 -4.54 0.24 -14.52
CA PHE A 341 -4.50 1.69 -14.57
C PHE A 341 -3.62 2.15 -15.74
N TYR A 342 -4.17 3.01 -16.58
CA TYR A 342 -3.46 3.59 -17.70
C TYR A 342 -3.41 5.11 -17.58
N GLY A 343 -2.19 5.63 -17.70
CA GLY A 343 -1.91 7.03 -17.90
C GLY A 343 -1.96 7.84 -16.61
N THR A 344 -0.81 8.38 -16.24
CA THR A 344 -0.63 9.61 -15.46
C THR A 344 0.73 10.19 -15.88
N GLY A 345 0.96 11.49 -15.72
CA GLY A 345 2.27 12.08 -16.02
C GLY A 345 2.46 13.34 -15.18
N GLY A 346 3.71 13.64 -14.80
CA GLY A 346 3.97 14.70 -13.83
C GLY A 346 3.53 14.30 -12.42
N ASP A 347 3.09 15.28 -11.66
CA ASP A 347 2.59 15.15 -10.29
C ASP A 347 1.18 14.52 -10.27
N SER A 348 1.09 13.27 -10.71
CA SER A 348 -0.16 12.52 -10.88
C SER A 348 0.05 11.03 -10.57
N TYR A 349 -0.85 10.47 -9.78
CA TYR A 349 -0.67 9.24 -9.04
C TYR A 349 -1.66 8.17 -9.52
N VAL A 350 -1.30 6.90 -9.44
CA VAL A 350 -2.27 5.84 -9.67
C VAL A 350 -3.13 5.66 -8.43
N VAL A 351 -2.50 5.32 -7.32
CA VAL A 351 -3.14 5.26 -6.01
C VAL A 351 -2.49 6.30 -5.11
N SER A 352 -3.31 7.23 -4.59
CA SER A 352 -2.88 8.28 -3.68
C SER A 352 -3.56 8.14 -2.32
N VAL A 353 -2.80 8.34 -1.25
CA VAL A 353 -3.33 8.36 0.12
C VAL A 353 -3.13 9.75 0.73
N GLY A 354 -4.24 10.41 1.07
CA GLY A 354 -4.31 11.70 1.79
C GLY A 354 -4.72 11.48 3.25
N ILE A 355 -3.78 10.98 4.04
CA ILE A 355 -3.92 10.37 5.37
C ILE A 355 -4.64 9.02 5.31
N GLY A 356 -3.97 7.97 5.76
CA GLY A 356 -4.50 6.61 5.83
C GLY A 356 -3.78 5.75 6.86
N SER A 357 -4.29 4.54 7.10
CA SER A 357 -3.52 3.46 7.72
C SER A 357 -4.06 2.11 7.24
N ASP A 358 -3.22 1.08 7.26
CA ASP A 358 -3.64 -0.28 6.91
C ASP A 358 -4.28 -0.40 5.51
N ASN A 359 -3.91 0.43 4.54
CA ASN A 359 -4.41 0.33 3.16
C ASN A 359 -3.58 -0.65 2.34
N LEU A 360 -4.20 -1.36 1.40
CA LEU A 360 -3.59 -2.41 0.57
C LEU A 360 -3.72 -2.09 -0.92
N VAL A 361 -2.59 -2.00 -1.63
CA VAL A 361 -2.53 -1.89 -3.10
C VAL A 361 -1.86 -3.14 -3.64
N GLU A 362 -2.62 -4.11 -4.16
CA GLU A 362 -2.05 -5.41 -4.54
C GLU A 362 -2.44 -5.94 -5.92
N ASN A 363 -1.51 -6.64 -6.58
CA ASN A 363 -1.77 -7.35 -7.85
C ASN A 363 -2.40 -6.46 -8.94
N ASN A 364 -1.93 -5.22 -9.05
CA ASN A 364 -2.38 -4.27 -10.08
C ASN A 364 -1.34 -4.13 -11.20
N ILE A 365 -1.82 -3.71 -12.37
CA ILE A 365 -1.03 -3.36 -13.54
C ILE A 365 -1.11 -1.86 -13.75
N MET A 366 0.04 -1.22 -13.87
CA MET A 366 0.15 0.19 -14.18
C MET A 366 0.91 0.36 -15.48
N GLN A 367 0.31 1.03 -16.46
CA GLN A 367 0.97 1.38 -17.70
C GLN A 367 1.12 2.90 -17.75
N TYR A 368 2.36 3.34 -17.91
CA TYR A 368 2.73 4.74 -17.76
C TYR A 368 2.31 5.40 -16.43
N PRO A 369 2.60 4.79 -15.28
CA PRO A 369 2.48 5.52 -14.02
C PRO A 369 3.56 6.59 -13.92
N SER A 370 3.23 7.74 -13.31
CA SER A 370 4.24 8.46 -12.52
C SER A 370 4.48 7.68 -11.22
N TYR A 371 3.42 7.34 -10.47
CA TYR A 371 3.51 6.57 -9.22
C TYR A 371 2.40 5.52 -9.09
N TYR A 372 2.73 4.23 -9.03
CA TYR A 372 1.77 3.16 -8.75
C TYR A 372 1.24 3.20 -7.30
N GLN A 373 2.08 3.70 -6.39
CA GLN A 373 1.77 3.92 -4.99
C GLN A 373 2.46 5.21 -4.59
N LEU A 374 1.63 6.21 -4.26
CA LEU A 374 2.09 7.42 -3.63
C LEU A 374 1.35 7.67 -2.32
N TYR A 375 2.11 7.89 -1.27
CA TYR A 375 1.60 8.44 -0.03
C TYR A 375 1.86 9.93 -0.09
N ASN A 376 0.79 10.74 -0.13
CA ASN A 376 0.82 12.22 -0.12
C ASN A 376 0.77 12.79 1.30
N SER A 377 0.59 11.89 2.26
CA SER A 377 0.62 12.12 3.69
C SER A 377 0.81 10.76 4.36
N ASP A 378 0.64 10.71 5.67
CA ASP A 378 0.86 9.48 6.42
C ASP A 378 -0.01 8.30 5.97
N CYS A 379 0.63 7.13 5.91
CA CYS A 379 0.00 5.84 5.66
C CYS A 379 0.62 4.77 6.58
N GLU A 380 0.51 4.94 7.89
CA GLU A 380 1.06 3.98 8.84
C GLU A 380 0.51 2.54 8.61
N GLY A 381 1.42 1.57 8.45
CA GLY A 381 1.08 0.16 8.28
C GLY A 381 0.52 -0.23 6.89
N CYS A 382 0.52 0.68 5.92
CA CYS A 382 0.03 0.39 4.57
C CYS A 382 0.96 -0.55 3.79
N VAL A 383 0.38 -1.32 2.85
CA VAL A 383 1.10 -2.32 2.04
C VAL A 383 0.87 -2.09 0.55
N ALA A 384 1.93 -2.19 -0.24
CA ALA A 384 1.83 -2.43 -1.67
C ALA A 384 2.51 -3.75 -2.05
N GLY A 385 1.71 -4.65 -2.61
CA GLY A 385 2.13 -6.04 -2.82
C GLY A 385 1.95 -6.51 -4.26
N TYR A 386 2.97 -7.09 -4.87
CA TYR A 386 2.83 -7.85 -6.12
C TYR A 386 2.26 -7.06 -7.31
N ASN A 387 2.46 -5.74 -7.36
CA ASN A 387 2.10 -4.90 -8.49
C ASN A 387 3.14 -4.98 -9.61
N PHE A 388 2.75 -4.55 -10.82
CA PHE A 388 3.64 -4.45 -11.97
C PHE A 388 3.44 -3.10 -12.66
N SER A 389 4.54 -2.39 -12.93
CA SER A 389 4.55 -1.21 -13.81
C SER A 389 5.26 -1.50 -15.12
N ALA A 390 4.76 -0.91 -16.21
CA ALA A 390 5.42 -0.89 -17.52
C ALA A 390 5.52 0.54 -18.04
N SER A 391 6.74 0.94 -18.39
CA SER A 391 7.17 2.31 -18.69
C SER A 391 6.96 3.26 -17.50
N THR A 392 7.55 4.44 -17.60
CA THR A 392 7.27 5.59 -16.73
C THR A 392 6.81 6.78 -17.58
N LEU A 393 6.25 7.81 -16.95
CA LEU A 393 5.97 9.12 -17.57
C LEU A 393 6.25 10.25 -16.57
N PHE A 394 7.40 10.91 -16.67
CA PHE A 394 7.75 12.02 -15.79
C PHE A 394 6.91 13.28 -16.07
N GLN A 395 6.54 13.57 -17.32
CA GLN A 395 5.76 14.76 -17.74
C GLN A 395 4.90 14.46 -18.98
N THR A 396 4.33 15.50 -19.60
CA THR A 396 3.61 15.44 -20.88
C THR A 396 4.55 15.26 -22.07
N GLY A 397 5.44 14.28 -21.98
CA GLY A 397 6.39 14.01 -23.03
C GLY A 397 7.51 13.12 -22.53
N ASN A 398 8.10 12.42 -23.49
CA ASN A 398 9.20 11.51 -23.25
C ASN A 398 10.40 12.26 -22.66
N SER A 399 10.94 11.74 -21.56
CA SER A 399 12.10 12.30 -20.88
C SER A 399 13.30 11.35 -20.93
N ASN A 400 14.50 11.88 -20.74
CA ASN A 400 15.65 11.06 -20.35
C ASN A 400 15.73 10.90 -18.82
N TRP A 401 14.76 11.44 -18.08
CA TRP A 401 14.61 11.30 -16.65
C TRP A 401 13.80 10.04 -16.32
N LEU A 402 14.30 9.21 -15.41
CA LEU A 402 13.51 8.13 -14.84
C LEU A 402 12.66 8.66 -13.68
N GLU A 403 11.33 8.54 -13.79
CA GLU A 403 10.42 8.71 -12.66
C GLU A 403 10.24 7.37 -11.93
N GLN A 404 10.58 7.29 -10.63
CA GLN A 404 10.40 6.06 -9.88
C GLN A 404 8.91 5.77 -9.63
N PRO A 405 8.37 4.60 -10.07
CA PRO A 405 6.96 4.29 -9.89
C PRO A 405 6.50 4.11 -8.44
N SER A 406 7.40 4.01 -7.46
CA SER A 406 7.05 4.05 -6.03
C SER A 406 7.58 5.34 -5.43
N GLY A 407 6.72 6.13 -4.80
CA GLY A 407 7.11 7.43 -4.25
C GLY A 407 6.46 7.74 -2.91
N PHE A 408 7.19 8.33 -1.97
CA PHE A 408 6.62 8.84 -0.72
C PHE A 408 6.77 10.36 -0.63
N HIS A 409 5.68 11.03 -0.26
CA HIS A 409 5.51 12.47 -0.11
C HIS A 409 4.75 12.72 1.21
N GLY A 410 5.38 13.35 2.20
CA GLY A 410 4.78 13.52 3.54
C GLY A 410 5.48 12.70 4.60
N THR A 411 4.85 12.58 5.77
CA THR A 411 5.40 11.82 6.89
C THR A 411 4.93 10.38 6.80
N VAL A 412 5.78 9.41 6.43
CA VAL A 412 5.38 8.00 6.24
C VAL A 412 6.13 7.09 7.19
N LEU A 413 5.41 6.20 7.89
CA LEU A 413 6.02 5.22 8.77
C LEU A 413 5.49 3.80 8.59
N TYR A 414 6.37 2.80 8.75
CA TYR A 414 6.01 1.38 8.79
C TYR A 414 5.22 0.86 7.57
N SER A 415 5.41 1.46 6.40
CA SER A 415 4.86 0.90 5.17
C SER A 415 5.64 -0.36 4.75
N LEU A 416 5.00 -1.21 3.95
CA LEU A 416 5.63 -2.38 3.34
C LEU A 416 5.40 -2.41 1.84
N SER A 417 6.48 -2.40 1.08
CA SER A 417 6.51 -2.70 -0.35
C SER A 417 7.05 -4.11 -0.55
N GLU A 418 6.24 -5.03 -1.09
CA GLU A 418 6.62 -6.43 -1.25
C GLU A 418 6.31 -7.02 -2.63
N GLY A 419 7.26 -7.73 -3.25
CA GLY A 419 6.97 -8.53 -4.45
C GLY A 419 6.64 -7.73 -5.72
N ASN A 420 6.82 -6.40 -5.69
CA ASN A 420 6.53 -5.53 -6.82
C ASN A 420 7.64 -5.64 -7.89
N ILE A 421 7.26 -5.45 -9.16
CA ILE A 421 8.18 -5.35 -10.31
C ILE A 421 7.98 -3.98 -10.95
N SER A 422 8.98 -3.11 -10.82
CA SER A 422 8.93 -1.72 -11.29
C SER A 422 10.33 -1.14 -11.49
N ALA A 423 10.43 0.14 -11.87
CA ALA A 423 11.72 0.80 -12.06
C ALA A 423 12.43 1.21 -10.76
N GLY A 424 11.72 1.57 -9.69
CA GLY A 424 12.39 2.00 -8.46
C GLY A 424 11.50 2.63 -7.39
N HIS A 425 12.16 3.07 -6.32
CA HIS A 425 11.57 3.80 -5.20
C HIS A 425 12.25 5.15 -4.98
N TYR A 426 11.42 6.15 -4.65
CA TYR A 426 11.78 7.52 -4.36
C TYR A 426 11.16 8.00 -3.04
N GLY A 427 11.98 8.14 -2.00
CA GLY A 427 11.61 8.87 -0.78
C GLY A 427 12.15 10.29 -0.86
N ASP A 428 11.26 11.29 -0.98
CA ASP A 428 11.68 12.69 -1.06
C ASP A 428 12.21 13.24 0.27
N SER A 429 12.65 14.50 0.26
CA SER A 429 13.06 15.22 1.47
C SER A 429 12.40 16.58 1.63
N PHE A 430 11.30 16.83 0.93
CA PHE A 430 10.68 18.17 0.90
C PHE A 430 9.21 18.19 1.28
N HIS A 431 8.53 17.05 1.32
CA HIS A 431 7.15 16.96 1.80
C HIS A 431 7.02 16.37 3.20
N GLY A 432 8.03 15.65 3.69
CA GLY A 432 8.12 15.10 5.04
C GLY A 432 9.17 14.00 5.13
N THR A 433 9.36 13.46 6.34
CA THR A 433 10.27 12.32 6.53
C THR A 433 9.58 10.97 6.32
N HIS A 434 10.35 10.05 5.74
CA HIS A 434 9.93 8.66 5.55
C HIS A 434 10.80 7.80 6.46
N ASP A 435 10.20 7.06 7.38
CA ASP A 435 10.95 6.36 8.42
C ASP A 435 10.45 4.94 8.66
N LEU A 436 11.37 4.02 8.95
CA LEU A 436 11.04 2.64 9.34
C LEU A 436 10.25 1.85 8.26
N ASP A 437 10.25 2.35 7.02
CA ASP A 437 9.61 1.69 5.88
C ASP A 437 10.39 0.46 5.42
N THR A 438 9.66 -0.54 4.92
CA THR A 438 10.22 -1.85 4.56
C THR A 438 10.00 -2.18 3.09
N PHE A 439 11.08 -2.50 2.39
CA PHE A 439 11.08 -3.00 1.03
C PHE A 439 11.59 -4.44 1.03
N PHE A 440 10.70 -5.38 0.75
CA PHE A 440 10.96 -6.80 0.84
C PHE A 440 10.73 -7.50 -0.51
N ARG A 441 11.74 -8.19 -1.05
CA ARG A 441 11.58 -9.00 -2.28
C ARG A 441 10.97 -8.23 -3.47
N ASN A 442 11.40 -6.99 -3.72
CA ASN A 442 10.99 -6.23 -4.92
C ASN A 442 12.03 -6.37 -6.04
N ARG A 443 11.59 -6.22 -7.28
CA ARG A 443 12.43 -6.02 -8.45
C ARG A 443 12.37 -4.54 -8.83
N MET A 444 13.51 -3.86 -8.73
CA MET A 444 13.66 -2.44 -9.09
C MET A 444 14.83 -2.29 -10.07
N ASP A 445 14.56 -1.98 -11.33
CA ASP A 445 15.58 -2.01 -12.38
C ASP A 445 16.42 -0.73 -12.52
N GLY A 446 15.88 0.42 -12.12
CA GLY A 446 16.55 1.71 -12.12
C GLY A 446 16.79 2.30 -13.51
N ARG A 447 16.21 1.77 -14.59
CA ARG A 447 16.49 2.24 -15.96
C ARG A 447 15.36 2.00 -16.96
N GLU A 448 14.15 1.72 -16.51
CA GLU A 448 12.98 1.59 -17.38
C GLU A 448 12.80 2.85 -18.27
N GLN A 449 12.31 2.68 -19.50
CA GLN A 449 12.14 3.82 -20.41
C GLN A 449 10.98 4.73 -19.97
N ASP A 450 11.10 6.04 -20.23
CA ASP A 450 10.04 7.03 -20.08
C ASP A 450 9.39 7.28 -21.45
N GLY A 451 8.13 6.88 -21.63
CA GLY A 451 7.42 7.06 -22.90
C GLY A 451 8.11 6.39 -24.10
N GLY A 452 8.91 5.33 -23.86
CA GLY A 452 9.76 4.69 -24.88
C GLY A 452 11.09 5.41 -25.18
N THR A 453 11.45 6.42 -24.39
CA THR A 453 12.76 7.09 -24.45
C THR A 453 13.70 6.53 -23.39
N ALA A 454 14.93 6.28 -23.80
CA ALA A 454 15.96 5.77 -22.90
C ALA A 454 16.26 6.80 -21.80
N THR A 455 16.10 6.37 -20.55
CA THR A 455 16.47 7.18 -19.39
C THR A 455 17.97 7.16 -19.19
N THR A 456 18.55 8.33 -18.95
CA THR A 456 19.98 8.54 -18.65
C THR A 456 20.21 9.43 -17.43
N SER A 457 19.13 9.89 -16.78
CA SER A 457 19.14 10.74 -15.61
C SER A 457 18.19 10.16 -14.55
N ASN A 458 18.53 10.31 -13.28
CA ASN A 458 17.78 9.77 -12.14
C ASN A 458 17.59 8.23 -12.19
N THR A 459 18.50 7.53 -12.85
CA THR A 459 18.44 6.10 -13.12
C THR A 459 18.93 5.25 -11.93
N LEU A 460 18.29 5.43 -10.79
CA LEU A 460 18.56 4.73 -9.53
C LEU A 460 17.40 3.81 -9.17
N PRO A 461 17.68 2.55 -8.78
CA PRO A 461 16.67 1.67 -8.19
C PRO A 461 16.08 2.19 -6.88
N VAL A 462 16.90 2.75 -5.99
CA VAL A 462 16.47 3.22 -4.67
C VAL A 462 17.07 4.58 -4.37
N ILE A 463 16.20 5.54 -4.10
CA ILE A 463 16.54 6.89 -3.68
C ILE A 463 15.88 7.15 -2.33
N ILE A 464 16.68 7.45 -1.31
CA ILE A 464 16.21 7.90 0.01
C ILE A 464 16.90 9.22 0.30
N PHE A 465 16.18 10.32 0.14
CA PHE A 465 16.70 11.65 0.37
C PHE A 465 16.86 11.98 1.87
N PRO A 466 17.64 13.03 2.20
CA PRO A 466 18.05 13.24 3.58
C PRO A 466 16.85 13.53 4.52
N GLY A 467 16.98 13.20 5.80
CA GLY A 467 15.89 13.24 6.79
C GLY A 467 15.16 11.91 6.96
N SER A 468 15.04 11.13 5.89
CA SER A 468 14.40 9.81 5.87
C SER A 468 15.37 8.70 6.33
N ARG A 469 15.00 7.91 7.34
CA ARG A 469 15.92 7.04 8.09
C ARG A 469 15.30 5.68 8.46
N TYR A 470 16.16 4.78 8.95
CA TYR A 470 15.76 3.47 9.49
C TYR A 470 15.02 2.53 8.52
N TYR A 471 15.14 2.75 7.21
CA TYR A 471 14.59 1.87 6.19
C TYR A 471 15.09 0.43 6.34
N ASN A 472 14.29 -0.51 5.86
CA ASN A 472 14.62 -1.93 5.79
C ASN A 472 14.57 -2.40 4.33
N LEU A 473 15.73 -2.59 3.68
CA LEU A 473 15.82 -3.12 2.33
C LEU A 473 16.30 -4.58 2.41
N VAL A 474 15.39 -5.53 2.24
CA VAL A 474 15.65 -6.96 2.45
C VAL A 474 15.25 -7.81 1.25
N GLY A 475 16.15 -8.64 0.75
CA GLY A 475 15.83 -9.64 -0.28
C GLY A 475 15.43 -9.09 -1.65
N ASN A 476 15.66 -7.81 -1.94
CA ASN A 476 15.31 -7.18 -3.22
C ASN A 476 16.29 -7.58 -4.34
N VAL A 477 15.88 -7.38 -5.60
CA VAL A 477 16.72 -7.56 -6.80
C VAL A 477 16.81 -6.24 -7.54
N LEU A 478 17.99 -5.62 -7.52
CA LEU A 478 18.17 -4.20 -7.83
C LEU A 478 19.12 -3.95 -9.01
N GLY A 479 18.77 -2.96 -9.83
CA GLY A 479 19.61 -2.42 -10.89
C GLY A 479 19.53 -3.15 -12.22
N THR A 480 20.11 -2.51 -13.24
CA THR A 480 20.25 -3.03 -14.60
C THR A 480 21.68 -3.51 -14.84
N VAL A 481 21.84 -4.80 -15.19
CA VAL A 481 23.16 -5.41 -15.40
C VAL A 481 23.93 -4.70 -16.52
N GLY A 482 25.15 -4.27 -16.22
CA GLY A 482 26.01 -3.54 -17.17
C GLY A 482 25.75 -2.04 -17.24
N TYR A 483 24.73 -1.52 -16.54
CA TYR A 483 24.47 -0.09 -16.43
C TYR A 483 24.63 0.41 -14.99
N ASN A 484 23.88 -0.13 -14.03
CA ASN A 484 24.06 0.20 -12.61
C ASN A 484 25.24 -0.59 -12.05
N THR A 485 26.45 -0.04 -12.21
CA THR A 485 27.73 -0.67 -11.87
C THR A 485 28.38 -0.13 -10.60
N ALA A 486 27.87 0.96 -10.04
CA ALA A 486 28.32 1.49 -8.75
C ALA A 486 27.39 1.02 -7.63
N TYR A 487 27.95 0.70 -6.45
CA TYR A 487 27.15 0.11 -5.38
C TYR A 487 26.21 1.12 -4.72
N LYS A 488 26.71 2.21 -4.17
CA LYS A 488 25.87 3.23 -3.52
C LYS A 488 26.50 4.60 -3.55
N CYS A 489 25.64 5.61 -3.54
CA CYS A 489 25.95 6.98 -3.20
C CYS A 489 25.69 7.25 -1.71
N GLY A 490 26.44 8.22 -1.20
CA GLY A 490 26.45 8.72 0.17
C GLY A 490 27.28 10.00 0.17
N SER A 491 28.06 10.27 1.22
CA SER A 491 28.93 11.47 1.28
C SER A 491 29.97 11.57 0.15
N SER A 492 30.25 10.48 -0.55
CA SER A 492 30.91 10.45 -1.85
C SER A 492 30.07 9.61 -2.81
N CYS A 493 29.83 10.10 -4.03
CA CYS A 493 29.02 9.42 -5.04
C CYS A 493 29.87 9.17 -6.29
N PRO A 494 30.21 7.90 -6.62
CA PRO A 494 31.00 7.58 -7.81
C PRO A 494 30.32 8.02 -9.12
N SER A 495 29.01 7.79 -9.20
CA SER A 495 28.09 8.33 -10.20
C SER A 495 26.68 8.11 -9.68
N PHE A 496 25.87 9.17 -9.74
CA PHE A 496 24.49 9.12 -9.27
C PHE A 496 23.65 8.20 -10.17
N GLU A 497 23.78 8.39 -11.48
CA GLU A 497 22.98 7.72 -12.51
C GLU A 497 23.29 6.22 -12.65
N THR A 498 24.44 5.76 -12.18
CA THR A 498 24.86 4.35 -12.32
C THR A 498 25.02 3.62 -10.98
N SER A 499 24.56 4.22 -9.88
CA SER A 499 24.54 3.57 -8.58
C SER A 499 23.30 2.69 -8.36
N ILE A 500 23.31 1.82 -7.36
CA ILE A 500 22.11 1.04 -6.94
C ILE A 500 21.27 1.84 -5.93
N TYR A 501 21.95 2.49 -4.99
CA TYR A 501 21.32 3.27 -3.94
C TYR A 501 21.83 4.70 -3.96
N ASP A 502 20.95 5.64 -3.67
CA ASP A 502 21.33 6.93 -3.12
C ASP A 502 20.76 7.12 -1.72
N PHE A 503 21.61 7.47 -0.77
CA PHE A 503 21.26 7.64 0.63
C PHE A 503 21.69 9.01 1.12
N GLY A 504 20.68 9.82 1.44
CA GLY A 504 20.83 11.09 2.12
C GLY A 504 21.51 12.15 1.29
N GLN A 505 21.57 12.06 -0.04
CA GLN A 505 22.02 13.15 -0.90
C GLN A 505 20.82 13.86 -1.51
N GLY A 506 20.78 15.18 -1.50
CA GLY A 506 19.69 15.92 -2.13
C GLY A 506 19.81 17.43 -1.97
N TYR A 507 19.54 18.19 -3.03
CA TYR A 507 19.36 19.66 -3.02
C TYR A 507 20.40 20.46 -2.20
N SER A 508 21.68 20.10 -2.30
CA SER A 508 22.84 20.73 -1.59
C SER A 508 23.06 20.30 -0.14
N MET A 509 22.30 19.31 0.35
CA MET A 509 22.41 18.77 1.70
C MET A 509 22.84 17.30 1.68
N SER A 510 23.44 16.86 2.78
CA SER A 510 23.83 15.46 3.00
C SER A 510 23.41 15.02 4.40
N ASP A 511 22.67 13.92 4.50
CA ASP A 511 22.37 13.23 5.76
C ASP A 511 23.04 11.84 5.80
N PRO A 512 24.19 11.68 6.48
CA PRO A 512 24.84 10.38 6.60
C PRO A 512 24.03 9.38 7.45
N LEU A 513 22.99 9.82 8.18
CA LEU A 513 22.15 8.94 8.98
C LEU A 513 21.19 8.13 8.10
N SER A 514 20.75 8.63 6.95
CA SER A 514 19.97 7.82 5.99
C SER A 514 20.72 6.55 5.61
N ALA A 515 22.02 6.66 5.30
CA ALA A 515 22.86 5.51 4.97
C ALA A 515 23.16 4.62 6.19
N SER A 516 23.55 5.22 7.33
CA SER A 516 24.03 4.46 8.50
C SER A 516 22.93 3.83 9.35
N THR A 517 21.67 4.25 9.18
CA THR A 517 20.51 3.68 9.88
C THR A 517 19.70 2.69 9.05
N THR A 518 19.91 2.66 7.73
CA THR A 518 19.26 1.72 6.82
C THR A 518 19.80 0.30 7.01
N LEU A 519 18.90 -0.67 7.10
CA LEU A 519 19.22 -2.10 7.07
C LEU A 519 19.30 -2.58 5.62
N LEU A 520 20.46 -3.11 5.22
CA LEU A 520 20.63 -3.85 3.96
C LEU A 520 20.88 -5.33 4.28
N TRP A 521 20.04 -6.24 3.76
CA TRP A 521 20.21 -7.67 4.02
C TRP A 521 19.69 -8.55 2.88
N GLY A 522 20.56 -9.34 2.25
CA GLY A 522 20.15 -10.33 1.26
C GLY A 522 19.67 -9.76 -0.07
N ASN A 523 19.92 -8.48 -0.34
CA ASN A 523 19.61 -7.88 -1.64
C ASN A 523 20.59 -8.42 -2.69
N TRP A 524 20.09 -8.81 -3.86
CA TRP A 524 20.90 -8.99 -5.06
C TRP A 524 20.98 -7.64 -5.78
N ASP A 525 22.18 -7.26 -6.21
CA ASP A 525 22.37 -6.03 -6.97
C ASP A 525 23.30 -6.22 -8.17
N SER A 526 23.10 -5.41 -9.22
CA SER A 526 23.87 -5.51 -10.46
C SER A 526 25.30 -4.99 -10.35
N ALA A 527 25.62 -4.15 -9.36
CA ALA A 527 26.96 -3.60 -9.18
C ALA A 527 27.94 -4.65 -8.64
N ASN A 528 27.48 -5.45 -7.67
CA ASN A 528 28.21 -6.60 -7.15
C ASN A 528 27.94 -7.89 -7.94
N ASN A 529 26.91 -7.87 -8.81
CA ASN A 529 26.44 -9.02 -9.58
C ASN A 529 26.18 -10.26 -8.69
N GLY A 530 25.59 -10.04 -7.52
CA GLY A 530 25.46 -11.07 -6.49
C GLY A 530 24.65 -10.63 -5.28
N VAL A 531 24.25 -11.62 -4.47
CA VAL A 531 23.51 -11.40 -3.22
C VAL A 531 24.45 -10.91 -2.12
N GLN A 532 24.09 -9.83 -1.43
CA GLN A 532 24.86 -9.24 -0.35
C GLN A 532 24.34 -9.69 1.03
N TRP A 533 25.05 -10.62 1.67
CA TRP A 533 24.84 -11.02 3.07
C TRP A 533 25.90 -10.37 3.98
N ASN A 534 25.93 -9.04 3.99
CA ASN A 534 26.97 -8.28 4.68
C ASN A 534 26.50 -7.80 6.05
N SER A 535 27.05 -8.38 7.12
CA SER A 535 26.70 -7.99 8.50
C SER A 535 27.10 -6.56 8.86
N SER A 536 28.07 -5.95 8.14
CA SER A 536 28.45 -4.56 8.38
C SER A 536 27.41 -3.55 7.90
N GLU A 537 26.45 -3.98 7.08
CA GLU A 537 25.35 -3.14 6.57
C GLU A 537 24.05 -3.36 7.34
N VAL A 538 24.14 -4.11 8.44
CA VAL A 538 23.10 -4.19 9.44
C VAL A 538 23.40 -3.16 10.54
N PRO A 539 22.46 -2.24 10.84
CA PRO A 539 22.66 -1.19 11.84
C PRO A 539 22.51 -1.73 13.28
N SER A 540 23.43 -2.61 13.68
CA SER A 540 23.38 -3.34 14.98
C SER A 540 23.78 -2.51 16.18
N ASN A 541 24.57 -1.45 16.00
CA ASN A 541 25.15 -0.65 17.09
C ASN A 541 24.32 0.59 17.45
N LEU A 542 23.14 0.78 16.84
CA LEU A 542 22.28 1.91 17.15
C LEU A 542 21.67 1.75 18.55
N SER A 543 21.65 2.84 19.31
CA SER A 543 21.07 2.87 20.66
C SER A 543 19.54 2.73 20.67
N SER A 544 18.89 3.17 19.60
CA SER A 544 17.45 3.04 19.35
C SER A 544 17.24 2.57 17.93
N TYR A 545 16.18 1.77 17.71
CA TYR A 545 15.89 1.18 16.41
C TYR A 545 17.08 0.41 15.81
N GLY A 546 17.94 -0.19 16.63
CA GLY A 546 18.98 -1.09 16.14
C GLY A 546 18.40 -2.42 15.64
N ASN A 547 19.06 -3.02 14.65
CA ASN A 547 18.69 -4.34 14.15
C ASN A 547 19.82 -5.34 14.43
N ALA A 548 19.53 -6.44 15.12
CA ALA A 548 20.53 -7.51 15.26
C ALA A 548 20.82 -8.12 13.88
N VAL A 549 22.06 -8.55 13.64
CA VAL A 549 22.41 -9.31 12.43
C VAL A 549 21.53 -10.56 12.37
N PRO A 550 20.73 -10.77 11.30
CA PRO A 550 19.93 -11.97 11.18
C PRO A 550 20.80 -13.22 11.23
N SER A 551 20.39 -14.22 12.01
CA SER A 551 21.17 -15.45 12.21
C SER A 551 21.10 -16.44 11.04
N SER A 552 20.28 -16.15 10.04
CA SER A 552 20.03 -17.00 8.87
C SER A 552 19.90 -16.16 7.60
N HIS A 553 20.22 -16.78 6.47
CA HIS A 553 19.98 -16.25 5.12
C HIS A 553 18.64 -16.72 4.54
N THR A 554 17.86 -17.49 5.30
CA THR A 554 16.50 -17.89 4.92
C THR A 554 15.54 -16.73 5.16
N LEU A 555 14.92 -16.25 4.09
CA LEU A 555 13.88 -15.23 4.15
C LEU A 555 12.51 -15.93 4.04
N PRO A 556 11.46 -15.47 4.76
CA PRO A 556 10.11 -15.96 4.56
C PRO A 556 9.62 -15.62 3.14
N ALA A 557 8.54 -16.25 2.72
CA ALA A 557 7.93 -15.93 1.42
C ALA A 557 7.31 -14.53 1.40
N SER A 558 6.74 -14.09 2.53
CA SER A 558 6.07 -12.80 2.69
C SER A 558 6.16 -12.31 4.13
N PHE A 559 6.11 -11.00 4.34
CA PHE A 559 5.97 -10.37 5.65
C PHE A 559 4.50 -10.13 6.06
N TYR A 560 3.55 -10.23 5.13
CA TYR A 560 2.12 -10.01 5.43
C TYR A 560 1.21 -11.21 5.11
N TYR A 561 1.65 -12.14 4.25
CA TYR A 561 0.96 -13.41 4.02
C TYR A 561 1.64 -14.57 4.75
N SER A 562 0.85 -15.39 5.45
CA SER A 562 1.33 -16.60 6.13
C SER A 562 1.48 -17.83 5.21
N SER A 563 0.90 -17.78 4.03
CA SER A 563 0.94 -18.81 2.98
C SER A 563 0.63 -18.19 1.63
N THR A 564 0.81 -18.93 0.54
CA THR A 564 0.50 -18.44 -0.81
C THR A 564 -0.93 -17.87 -0.86
N PRO A 565 -1.12 -16.62 -1.32
CA PRO A 565 -2.44 -16.00 -1.33
C PRO A 565 -3.43 -16.80 -2.18
N SER A 566 -4.71 -16.84 -1.76
CA SER A 566 -5.74 -17.62 -2.46
C SER A 566 -6.02 -17.14 -3.90
N TRP A 567 -5.69 -15.88 -4.20
CA TRP A 567 -5.78 -15.29 -5.54
C TRP A 567 -4.53 -15.54 -6.39
N TRP A 568 -3.44 -16.03 -5.80
CA TRP A 568 -2.23 -16.35 -6.55
C TRP A 568 -2.50 -17.56 -7.47
N PRO A 569 -2.14 -17.51 -8.77
CA PRO A 569 -2.39 -18.61 -9.69
C PRO A 569 -1.77 -19.94 -9.22
N SER A 570 -2.57 -21.01 -9.24
CA SER A 570 -2.10 -22.35 -8.87
C SER A 570 -0.93 -22.80 -9.75
N GLY A 571 0.12 -23.35 -9.13
CA GLY A 571 1.32 -23.81 -9.82
C GLY A 571 2.30 -22.71 -10.23
N LYS A 572 1.95 -21.42 -10.07
CA LYS A 572 2.90 -20.33 -10.24
C LYS A 572 3.81 -20.22 -9.02
N VAL A 573 5.12 -20.09 -9.25
CA VAL A 573 6.13 -19.94 -8.20
C VAL A 573 5.80 -18.77 -7.28
N TRP A 574 5.84 -19.01 -5.97
CA TRP A 574 5.70 -17.99 -4.92
C TRP A 574 6.67 -18.33 -3.77
N PRO A 575 7.45 -17.36 -3.26
CA PRO A 575 7.50 -15.95 -3.66
C PRO A 575 8.14 -15.74 -5.04
N PRO A 576 7.83 -14.65 -5.75
CA PRO A 576 8.30 -14.44 -7.11
C PRO A 576 9.74 -13.89 -7.19
N ILE A 577 10.26 -13.29 -6.12
CA ILE A 577 11.49 -12.51 -6.15
C ILE A 577 12.32 -12.83 -4.90
N GLY A 578 13.63 -12.94 -5.08
CA GLY A 578 14.59 -12.93 -3.98
C GLY A 578 15.79 -13.85 -4.20
N PRO A 579 16.72 -13.87 -3.24
CA PRO A 579 18.01 -14.56 -3.38
C PRO A 579 17.90 -16.09 -3.44
N ASP A 580 16.78 -16.64 -2.97
CA ASP A 580 16.41 -18.05 -2.94
C ASP A 580 15.61 -18.49 -4.18
N VAL A 581 15.16 -17.54 -5.01
CA VAL A 581 14.51 -17.84 -6.29
C VAL A 581 15.57 -18.24 -7.32
N THR A 582 15.33 -19.34 -8.03
CA THR A 582 16.29 -19.91 -9.01
C THR A 582 15.67 -20.20 -10.39
N SER A 583 14.35 -20.10 -10.51
CA SER A 583 13.58 -20.41 -11.72
C SER A 583 13.25 -19.16 -12.54
N GLY A 584 14.10 -18.14 -12.45
CA GLY A 584 13.77 -16.81 -12.97
C GLY A 584 13.40 -16.79 -14.45
N ASN A 585 12.35 -16.02 -14.76
CA ASN A 585 11.81 -15.88 -16.11
C ASN A 585 11.65 -14.41 -16.55
N VAL A 586 11.97 -13.46 -15.67
CA VAL A 586 11.95 -12.02 -15.94
C VAL A 586 13.36 -11.54 -16.21
N GLY A 587 13.53 -10.64 -17.16
CA GLY A 587 14.78 -9.95 -17.39
C GLY A 587 14.64 -8.82 -18.39
N GLN A 588 15.72 -8.08 -18.60
CA GLN A 588 15.69 -6.88 -19.42
C GLN A 588 16.12 -7.16 -20.85
N CYS A 589 15.56 -6.39 -21.78
CA CYS A 589 16.14 -6.25 -23.11
C CYS A 589 17.47 -5.48 -23.03
N SER A 590 18.46 -5.92 -23.78
CA SER A 590 19.75 -5.25 -23.94
C SER A 590 19.98 -4.91 -25.41
N GLY A 591 20.04 -3.62 -25.72
CA GLY A 591 20.06 -3.08 -27.07
C GLY A 591 18.70 -3.11 -27.77
N GLY A 592 18.64 -2.52 -28.96
CA GLY A 592 17.41 -2.39 -29.75
C GLY A 592 16.44 -1.34 -29.21
N THR A 593 15.21 -1.35 -29.72
CA THR A 593 14.19 -0.34 -29.39
C THR A 593 13.73 -0.42 -27.93
N ASN A 594 13.68 -1.63 -27.37
CA ASN A 594 13.18 -1.87 -26.02
C ASN A 594 14.29 -1.98 -24.98
N ASP A 595 15.52 -1.50 -25.25
CA ASP A 595 16.63 -1.51 -24.29
C ASP A 595 16.17 -1.09 -22.89
N SER A 596 16.70 -1.77 -21.86
CA SER A 596 16.41 -1.63 -20.43
C SER A 596 15.01 -1.96 -19.93
N ASN A 597 14.02 -2.18 -20.79
CA ASN A 597 12.69 -2.58 -20.31
C ASN A 597 12.65 -4.05 -19.90
N GLU A 598 11.88 -4.33 -18.85
CA GLU A 598 11.61 -5.68 -18.34
C GLU A 598 10.65 -6.45 -19.26
N VAL A 599 10.96 -7.72 -19.49
CA VAL A 599 10.10 -8.66 -20.22
C VAL A 599 10.14 -10.04 -19.59
N ILE A 600 9.10 -10.83 -19.86
CA ILE A 600 9.09 -12.26 -19.53
C ILE A 600 9.71 -13.08 -20.67
N SER A 601 10.33 -14.21 -20.33
CA SER A 601 11.06 -15.07 -21.27
C SER A 601 10.22 -15.53 -22.47
N SER A 602 8.93 -15.80 -22.25
CA SER A 602 7.97 -16.18 -23.31
C SER A 602 7.67 -15.03 -24.28
N LYS A 603 8.05 -13.79 -23.94
CA LYS A 603 7.93 -12.58 -24.75
C LYS A 603 9.29 -11.96 -25.09
N SER A 604 10.39 -12.70 -24.95
CA SER A 604 11.75 -12.24 -25.30
C SER A 604 11.90 -11.76 -26.76
N GLY A 605 11.00 -12.19 -27.66
CA GLY A 605 10.92 -11.65 -29.04
C GLY A 605 10.63 -10.14 -29.11
N GLN A 606 10.16 -9.52 -28.01
CA GLN A 606 10.03 -8.06 -27.92
C GLN A 606 11.39 -7.34 -27.82
N CYS A 607 12.49 -8.02 -27.48
CA CYS A 607 13.84 -7.44 -27.50
C CYS A 607 14.46 -7.39 -28.91
N SER A 608 13.64 -7.03 -29.91
CA SER A 608 14.05 -6.97 -31.32
C SER A 608 15.19 -5.97 -31.53
N GLY A 609 16.21 -6.37 -32.29
CA GLY A 609 17.44 -5.59 -32.49
C GLY A 609 18.41 -5.61 -31.29
N GLY A 610 18.10 -6.39 -30.25
CA GLY A 610 18.91 -6.58 -29.06
C GLY A 610 18.96 -8.04 -28.62
N SER A 611 19.18 -8.25 -27.32
CA SER A 611 19.20 -9.56 -26.67
C SER A 611 18.37 -9.56 -25.39
N PHE A 612 18.02 -10.74 -24.90
CA PHE A 612 17.29 -10.94 -23.65
C PHE A 612 18.06 -11.90 -22.75
N LYS A 613 18.13 -11.59 -21.45
CA LYS A 613 18.64 -12.50 -20.44
C LYS A 613 17.80 -12.40 -19.16
N ALA A 614 17.18 -13.51 -18.76
CA ALA A 614 16.47 -13.59 -17.51
C ALA A 614 17.43 -13.50 -16.30
N LEU A 615 16.98 -12.82 -15.24
CA LEU A 615 17.60 -12.82 -13.93
C LEU A 615 17.13 -14.07 -13.18
N ALA A 616 18.07 -14.91 -12.70
CA ALA A 616 17.74 -16.17 -12.04
C ALA A 616 16.87 -16.00 -10.77
N THR A 617 17.00 -14.85 -10.11
CA THR A 617 16.36 -14.48 -8.83
C THR A 617 14.97 -13.83 -8.99
N VAL A 618 14.44 -13.72 -10.22
CA VAL A 618 13.18 -13.02 -10.51
C VAL A 618 12.30 -13.85 -11.44
N THR A 619 11.14 -14.26 -10.95
CA THR A 619 10.01 -14.66 -11.78
C THR A 619 8.94 -13.59 -11.76
N SER A 620 8.23 -13.47 -12.86
CA SER A 620 7.01 -12.66 -13.04
C SER A 620 6.02 -12.87 -11.89
N ASN A 621 5.32 -11.81 -11.50
CA ASN A 621 4.10 -11.88 -10.70
C ASN A 621 2.86 -11.96 -11.63
N PRO A 622 1.64 -12.24 -11.11
CA PRO A 622 0.45 -12.41 -11.94
C PRO A 622 0.06 -11.16 -12.73
N ALA A 623 0.30 -9.96 -12.18
CA ALA A 623 0.09 -8.69 -12.87
C ALA A 623 0.96 -8.59 -14.15
N MET A 624 2.26 -8.87 -14.05
CA MET A 624 3.17 -8.90 -15.20
C MET A 624 2.78 -9.96 -16.23
N ASP A 625 2.37 -11.16 -15.78
CA ASP A 625 1.88 -12.22 -16.67
C ASP A 625 0.62 -11.78 -17.42
N CYS A 626 -0.33 -11.16 -16.75
CA CYS A 626 -1.56 -10.65 -17.36
C CYS A 626 -1.25 -9.59 -18.43
N TYR A 627 -0.39 -8.61 -18.10
CA TYR A 627 0.03 -7.56 -19.03
C TYR A 627 0.57 -8.15 -20.34
N PHE A 628 1.52 -9.09 -20.25
CA PHE A 628 2.17 -9.65 -21.42
C PHE A 628 1.36 -10.74 -22.16
N ASN A 629 0.68 -11.61 -21.43
CA ASN A 629 0.05 -12.80 -22.02
C ASN A 629 -1.42 -12.58 -22.40
N ASN A 630 -2.15 -11.75 -21.65
CA ASN A 630 -3.59 -11.56 -21.85
C ASN A 630 -3.94 -10.20 -22.44
N MET A 631 -3.17 -9.14 -22.11
CA MET A 631 -3.47 -7.77 -22.55
C MET A 631 -2.69 -7.36 -23.81
N SER A 632 -1.73 -8.19 -24.26
CA SER A 632 -0.82 -7.88 -25.38
C SER A 632 0.05 -6.65 -25.15
N GLY A 633 0.44 -6.41 -23.89
CA GLY A 633 1.33 -5.33 -23.50
C GLY A 633 2.72 -5.44 -24.15
N VAL A 634 3.29 -4.28 -24.44
CA VAL A 634 4.65 -4.15 -25.00
C VAL A 634 5.65 -3.79 -23.91
N ALA A 635 6.91 -4.19 -24.09
CA ALA A 635 7.97 -4.08 -23.09
C ALA A 635 8.15 -2.65 -22.59
N ASN A 636 8.22 -1.69 -23.51
CA ASN A 636 8.40 -0.27 -23.20
C ASN A 636 7.10 0.46 -22.83
N GLY A 637 6.04 -0.26 -22.47
CA GLY A 637 4.74 0.31 -22.10
C GLY A 637 4.03 1.10 -23.19
N MET A 638 4.58 1.19 -24.41
CA MET A 638 4.07 2.11 -25.41
C MET A 638 2.69 1.77 -25.96
N GLY A 639 1.91 2.80 -26.29
CA GLY A 639 0.61 2.66 -26.96
C GLY A 639 -0.55 3.22 -26.14
N GLY A 640 -1.78 2.93 -26.57
CA GLY A 640 -3.00 3.34 -25.87
C GLY A 640 -3.41 2.38 -24.75
N PRO A 641 -4.49 2.70 -24.02
CA PRO A 641 -4.95 1.87 -22.92
C PRO A 641 -5.46 0.52 -23.41
N LEU A 642 -4.92 -0.56 -22.85
CA LEU A 642 -5.19 -1.93 -23.28
C LEU A 642 -6.57 -2.43 -22.86
N SER A 643 -7.06 -3.48 -23.52
CA SER A 643 -8.25 -4.20 -23.07
C SER A 643 -7.90 -5.01 -21.82
N PHE A 644 -8.71 -4.89 -20.77
CA PHE A 644 -8.48 -5.57 -19.50
C PHE A 644 -9.66 -6.44 -19.13
N ASP A 645 -9.38 -7.71 -18.86
CA ASP A 645 -10.34 -8.68 -18.36
C ASP A 645 -9.75 -9.38 -17.12
N PRO A 646 -10.18 -9.01 -15.90
CA PRO A 646 -9.65 -9.60 -14.68
C PRO A 646 -9.94 -11.10 -14.60
N SER A 647 -10.97 -11.61 -15.28
CA SER A 647 -11.27 -13.04 -15.29
C SER A 647 -10.29 -13.84 -16.15
N ALA A 648 -9.84 -13.28 -17.28
CA ALA A 648 -8.78 -13.88 -18.09
C ALA A 648 -7.40 -13.75 -17.42
N CYS A 649 -7.18 -12.65 -16.70
CA CYS A 649 -5.91 -12.36 -16.04
C CYS A 649 -5.68 -13.11 -14.74
N TYR A 650 -6.71 -13.17 -13.89
CA TYR A 650 -6.60 -13.64 -12.51
C TYR A 650 -7.64 -14.72 -12.16
N GLY A 651 -8.44 -15.15 -13.14
CA GLY A 651 -9.30 -16.31 -12.98
C GLY A 651 -8.44 -17.53 -12.64
N SER A 652 -8.80 -18.23 -11.57
CA SER A 652 -8.18 -19.50 -11.21
C SER A 652 -8.18 -20.40 -12.45
N GLY A 653 -6.98 -20.81 -12.87
CA GLY A 653 -6.72 -21.44 -14.17
C GLY A 653 -7.87 -22.28 -14.71
N SER A 654 -8.42 -21.83 -15.83
CA SER A 654 -9.25 -22.63 -16.72
C SER A 654 -8.39 -23.76 -17.31
N GLY A 655 -8.17 -24.80 -16.51
CA GLY A 655 -8.10 -26.14 -17.08
C GLY A 655 -9.36 -26.34 -17.90
N SER A 656 -9.17 -26.61 -19.19
CA SER A 656 -10.20 -27.08 -20.12
C SER A 656 -11.23 -27.97 -19.40
N GLY A 657 -12.41 -27.42 -19.17
CA GLY A 657 -13.54 -28.12 -18.56
C GLY A 657 -14.81 -27.34 -18.89
N SER A 658 -15.49 -27.78 -19.94
CA SER A 658 -16.82 -27.32 -20.35
C SER A 658 -17.75 -27.00 -19.17
N ASN A 659 -18.54 -25.94 -19.32
CA ASN A 659 -19.79 -25.73 -18.61
C ASN A 659 -20.51 -27.06 -18.34
N ASN A 660 -20.44 -27.53 -17.10
CA ASN A 660 -21.39 -28.49 -16.56
C ASN A 660 -21.57 -28.11 -15.09
N GLN A 661 -22.72 -27.50 -14.80
CA GLN A 661 -23.29 -27.57 -13.47
C GLN A 661 -23.28 -29.04 -13.02
N PRO A 662 -22.96 -29.34 -11.75
CA PRO A 662 -23.27 -30.65 -11.19
C PRO A 662 -24.79 -30.84 -11.29
N GLY A 663 -25.23 -31.79 -12.11
CA GLY A 663 -26.61 -32.24 -12.14
C GLY A 663 -27.03 -32.71 -10.75
N ALA A 664 -28.30 -32.51 -10.41
CA ALA A 664 -28.89 -32.97 -9.15
C ALA A 664 -28.55 -34.45 -8.89
N PRO A 665 -28.27 -34.86 -7.64
CA PRO A 665 -27.96 -36.26 -7.33
C PRO A 665 -29.17 -37.15 -7.63
N ILE A 666 -29.08 -38.00 -8.65
CA ILE A 666 -30.07 -39.05 -8.94
C ILE A 666 -29.42 -40.40 -8.63
N ALA A 667 -29.32 -40.75 -7.34
CA ALA A 667 -29.23 -42.13 -6.84
C ALA A 667 -29.02 -42.13 -5.31
N LEU A 668 -30.12 -42.07 -4.56
CA LEU A 668 -30.17 -42.55 -3.19
C LEU A 668 -30.83 -43.93 -3.23
N SER A 669 -30.04 -44.99 -3.19
CA SER A 669 -30.52 -46.33 -2.84
C SER A 669 -30.01 -46.65 -1.43
N ALA A 670 -30.90 -46.55 -0.44
CA ALA A 670 -30.63 -47.04 0.89
C ALA A 670 -30.72 -48.57 0.90
N SER A 671 -29.66 -49.26 1.34
CA SER A 671 -29.74 -50.65 1.78
C SER A 671 -29.86 -50.67 3.30
N VAL A 672 -31.01 -51.13 3.79
CA VAL A 672 -31.20 -51.45 5.20
C VAL A 672 -30.49 -52.77 5.48
N GLN A 673 -29.59 -52.77 6.46
CA GLN A 673 -29.17 -53.96 7.20
C GLN A 673 -29.59 -53.80 8.65
#